data_AF-A0A1A8DAT0-F1
#
_entry.id   AF-A0A1A8DAT0-F1
#
_cell.length_a   1.000
_cell.length_b   1.000
_cell.length_c   1.000
_cell.angle_alpha   90.00
_cell.angle_beta   90.00
_cell.angle_gamma   90.00
#
_symmetry.space_group_name_H-M   'P 1'
#
loop_
_entity.id
_entity.type
_entity.pdbx_description
1 polymer ?
#
loop_
_entity_poly.entity_id
_entity_poly.type
_entity_poly.pdbx_seq_one_letter_code
_entity_poly.pdbx_strand_id
1 'polypeptide(L)'
;MLYMVLLAFIHLSQSLDVQKTLYGSKWFQENVLKLSDLASRSNSQQLPNSHNFSVDIRMPGVLPTQSDTYLCTAFPVPTSQDAYIVDFIPHASMNTVHHMLLFGCRTPVSTSGYWDCGSSQGTCKDEASIMYAWARNAPPTKLPKDVGFRVGKNSGMAYFVLQIHYGDVSSFRDHHRDCSGLSLKMTTKPQPFIAGMYLLISMDTVILPGKRVTNSDVACDYTSYPIYPFAFRTHTHSLGKVVSGYRIRNGKWSLIGRQSPQLPQAFYPANREVNVQYGDTIAARCVFTGEGRSSKTYIGGTSADEMCNFYIMYYMESKHAIPFMNCMEPGSKELFRSIPAEANVPITVPQMNSKMHMEHTADETPLLNTCDEDKVLDQDYHLEQVSSWPQSSLQLGQVSGLALDSNSNLVIFHRGDHRWGMDSFNNQARYLQRSLGPIQQSTILVVDPSDGRILKASGRNMFYLPHGITTDKDNNYWVTDVALHQVLKVDSDGRDRILLALGEAFTPGSDINHFCKPTDVAVDTETGDIFVSDGYCNARILKFSADGKYLSQWGAGSSDRRRQTPFQIPHSLVFLPDRKEVCVADRENGRIQCFIAETGQFVKEIKKDEFGGKLFAITYSPVGDGLIFAVNGESLYHSAPLRGFVINYSTNRILDTFIPSKKEFKMPHDIVLSVDGSVFVGDAGSNSVFKFTAEKFHRSVKKAGIEIQELFEMESLVQSKMKQDLNISKPALVQEKQIVGQKDHPLVEMEERKSRPMLNKEKGVLPAIITTLLLIPLLLVVFLGVFMCWRKNSKTVGSLNLGKFFASNKGYSRQGFDQLSTEGSDQERNVEDSSDSDNEEYSALPPPHSSS
;
A
#
# COMPACT_ATOMS: atom_id res chain seq x y z
N MET A 1 -17.68 -59.81 46.88
CA MET A 1 -16.70 -58.72 47.08
C MET A 1 -15.82 -58.57 45.83
N LEU A 2 -16.30 -57.88 44.79
CA LEU A 2 -15.51 -57.67 43.55
C LEU A 2 -15.45 -56.21 43.09
N TYR A 3 -15.99 -55.28 43.89
CA TYR A 3 -16.02 -53.83 43.63
C TYR A 3 -15.16 -53.01 44.61
N MET A 4 -14.58 -53.68 45.62
CA MET A 4 -13.69 -53.08 46.65
C MET A 4 -12.23 -53.57 46.53
N VAL A 5 -11.90 -54.29 45.44
CA VAL A 5 -10.54 -54.75 45.12
C VAL A 5 -9.96 -54.00 43.92
N LEU A 6 -10.80 -53.48 43.02
CA LEU A 6 -10.38 -52.62 41.90
C LEU A 6 -9.93 -51.21 42.32
N LEU A 7 -10.40 -50.71 43.48
CA LEU A 7 -10.06 -49.37 44.00
C LEU A 7 -8.81 -49.36 44.89
N ALA A 8 -8.25 -50.52 45.24
CA ALA A 8 -7.03 -50.65 46.04
C ALA A 8 -5.76 -50.87 45.19
N PHE A 9 -5.89 -51.16 43.88
CA PHE A 9 -4.76 -51.34 42.96
C PHE A 9 -4.33 -50.06 42.23
N ILE A 10 -4.93 -48.91 42.56
CA ILE A 10 -4.63 -47.59 41.96
C ILE A 10 -3.87 -46.68 42.94
N HIS A 11 -3.62 -47.13 44.18
CA HIS A 11 -2.83 -46.40 45.17
C HIS A 11 -1.73 -47.28 45.78
N LEU A 12 -0.49 -46.80 45.58
CA LEU A 12 0.82 -47.31 46.03
C LEU A 12 1.44 -48.49 45.25
N SER A 13 2.76 -48.34 45.05
CA SER A 13 3.75 -49.31 44.58
C SER A 13 3.51 -50.04 43.23
N GLN A 14 3.80 -49.34 42.13
CA GLN A 14 5.08 -49.62 41.46
C GLN A 14 5.83 -48.31 41.21
N SER A 15 6.81 -48.06 42.07
CA SER A 15 7.83 -47.03 41.94
C SER A 15 9.17 -47.71 41.64
N LEU A 16 9.64 -47.54 40.41
CA LEU A 16 11.03 -47.61 39.93
C LEU A 16 10.96 -46.90 38.57
N ASP A 17 11.66 -45.81 38.29
CA ASP A 17 13.00 -45.46 38.78
C ASP A 17 13.18 -43.96 39.08
N VAL A 18 14.26 -43.63 39.79
CA VAL A 18 14.75 -42.29 40.16
C VAL A 18 16.05 -42.10 39.35
N GLN A 19 16.33 -41.03 38.58
CA GLN A 19 16.49 -39.64 39.01
C GLN A 19 16.81 -38.76 37.77
N LYS A 20 16.12 -37.63 37.54
CA LYS A 20 16.74 -36.42 36.96
C LYS A 20 15.89 -35.16 37.16
N THR A 21 16.59 -34.04 37.27
CA THR A 21 16.19 -32.83 38.01
C THR A 21 15.15 -31.95 37.30
N LEU A 22 14.26 -31.34 38.08
CA LEU A 22 13.33 -30.30 37.65
C LEU A 22 14.05 -29.02 37.19
N TYR A 23 13.63 -28.45 36.06
CA TYR A 23 13.40 -27.01 35.87
C TYR A 23 12.49 -26.79 34.66
N GLY A 24 11.34 -26.13 34.82
CA GLY A 24 10.51 -25.70 33.68
C GLY A 24 9.02 -26.12 33.65
N SER A 25 8.25 -25.92 34.72
CA SER A 25 6.79 -26.13 34.70
C SER A 25 6.00 -25.17 35.61
N LYS A 26 6.27 -23.87 35.49
CA LYS A 26 5.41 -22.80 36.06
C LYS A 26 4.86 -21.81 35.03
N TRP A 27 5.08 -22.06 33.73
CA TRP A 27 4.81 -21.13 32.64
C TRP A 27 3.56 -21.47 31.78
N PHE A 28 2.80 -22.50 32.17
CA PHE A 28 1.69 -23.00 31.32
C PHE A 28 0.28 -22.79 31.91
N GLN A 29 0.12 -22.64 33.22
CA GLN A 29 -1.20 -22.37 33.84
C GLN A 29 -1.54 -20.88 33.98
N GLU A 30 -0.57 -19.95 33.95
CA GLU A 30 -0.89 -18.51 33.85
C GLU A 30 -1.32 -18.08 32.45
N ASN A 31 -0.94 -18.83 31.40
CA ASN A 31 -1.18 -18.45 30.01
C ASN A 31 -2.58 -18.84 29.49
N VAL A 32 -3.29 -19.76 30.15
CA VAL A 32 -4.68 -20.11 29.78
C VAL A 32 -5.70 -19.11 30.37
N LEU A 33 -5.41 -18.52 31.53
CA LEU A 33 -6.26 -17.48 32.16
C LEU A 33 -5.96 -16.05 31.70
N LYS A 34 -4.82 -15.81 31.03
CA LYS A 34 -4.52 -14.52 30.37
C LYS A 34 -5.08 -14.44 28.94
N LEU A 35 -5.33 -15.57 28.27
CA LEU A 35 -5.84 -15.57 26.89
C LEU A 35 -7.34 -15.19 26.78
N SER A 36 -8.13 -15.41 27.83
CA SER A 36 -9.54 -14.99 27.87
C SER A 36 -9.75 -13.51 28.22
N ASP A 37 -8.79 -12.87 28.88
CA ASP A 37 -8.88 -11.46 29.31
C ASP A 37 -8.20 -10.49 28.33
N LEU A 38 -7.36 -10.99 27.42
CA LEU A 38 -6.82 -10.23 26.28
C LEU A 38 -7.83 -10.01 25.14
N ALA A 39 -8.98 -10.68 25.17
CA ALA A 39 -10.07 -10.51 24.20
C ALA A 39 -11.12 -9.45 24.60
N SER A 40 -11.00 -8.83 25.79
CA SER A 40 -12.04 -7.97 26.37
C SER A 40 -11.65 -6.48 26.52
N ARG A 41 -10.40 -6.11 26.20
CA ARG A 41 -9.88 -4.73 26.35
C ARG A 41 -9.16 -4.19 25.11
N SER A 42 -9.85 -4.15 23.98
CA SER A 42 -9.57 -3.11 22.98
C SER A 42 -10.13 -1.78 23.48
N ASN A 43 -9.26 -0.87 23.93
CA ASN A 43 -9.65 0.53 24.08
C ASN A 43 -9.83 1.11 22.68
N SER A 44 -11.05 1.53 22.34
CA SER A 44 -11.38 2.19 21.09
C SER A 44 -10.74 3.57 21.00
N GLN A 45 -9.50 3.63 20.51
CA GLN A 45 -8.97 4.86 19.93
C GLN A 45 -9.58 5.02 18.53
N GLN A 46 -10.49 5.97 18.40
CA GLN A 46 -11.14 6.28 17.13
C GLN A 46 -10.08 6.76 16.12
N LEU A 47 -9.86 5.98 15.06
CA LEU A 47 -9.28 6.48 13.83
C LEU A 47 -10.15 7.63 13.28
N PRO A 48 -9.59 8.54 12.46
CA PRO A 48 -10.40 9.34 11.56
C PRO A 48 -11.26 8.41 10.69
N ASN A 49 -12.56 8.68 10.57
CA ASN A 49 -13.54 7.77 9.94
C ASN A 49 -13.33 7.62 8.41
N SER A 50 -12.34 6.85 7.96
CA SER A 50 -12.36 6.26 6.62
C SER A 50 -13.36 5.12 6.62
N HIS A 51 -14.60 5.39 6.20
CA HIS A 51 -15.64 4.36 6.13
C HIS A 51 -15.27 3.20 5.18
N ASN A 52 -14.34 3.41 4.25
CA ASN A 52 -13.93 2.46 3.23
C ASN A 52 -12.61 1.75 3.62
N PHE A 53 -12.48 0.49 3.23
CA PHE A 53 -11.30 -0.35 3.44
C PHE A 53 -11.25 -1.45 2.36
N SER A 54 -10.10 -2.10 2.17
CA SER A 54 -9.95 -3.21 1.21
C SER A 54 -9.56 -4.51 1.93
N VAL A 55 -9.95 -5.65 1.38
CA VAL A 55 -9.67 -6.99 1.93
C VAL A 55 -9.15 -7.90 0.83
N ASP A 56 -7.93 -8.42 1.01
CA ASP A 56 -7.31 -9.36 0.08
C ASP A 56 -7.61 -10.80 0.50
N ILE A 57 -7.99 -11.62 -0.48
CA ILE A 57 -8.41 -13.02 -0.32
C ILE A 57 -7.65 -13.81 -1.38
N ARG A 58 -6.58 -14.51 -0.99
CA ARG A 58 -5.64 -15.21 -1.89
C ARG A 58 -5.47 -16.68 -1.51
N MET A 59 -5.11 -17.51 -2.47
CA MET A 59 -4.62 -18.86 -2.20
C MET A 59 -3.27 -18.80 -1.46
N PRO A 60 -3.05 -19.64 -0.43
CA PRO A 60 -1.85 -19.61 0.41
C PRO A 60 -0.68 -20.38 -0.24
N GLY A 61 -0.24 -19.94 -1.42
CA GLY A 61 0.91 -20.49 -2.14
C GLY A 61 0.75 -21.97 -2.49
N VAL A 62 -0.30 -22.30 -3.24
CA VAL A 62 -0.70 -23.69 -3.55
C VAL A 62 0.06 -24.25 -4.75
N LEU A 63 0.26 -25.57 -4.79
CA LEU A 63 0.87 -26.29 -5.92
C LEU A 63 -0.10 -27.39 -6.40
N PRO A 64 -0.99 -27.10 -7.36
CA PRO A 64 -1.91 -28.09 -7.93
C PRO A 64 -1.14 -29.17 -8.70
N THR A 65 -1.33 -30.44 -8.32
CA THR A 65 -0.61 -31.59 -8.91
C THR A 65 -1.38 -32.31 -10.02
N GLN A 66 -2.66 -31.99 -10.21
CA GLN A 66 -3.53 -32.60 -11.22
C GLN A 66 -4.31 -31.53 -11.97
N SER A 67 -4.53 -31.73 -13.27
CA SER A 67 -5.45 -30.90 -14.06
C SER A 67 -6.89 -31.00 -13.53
N ASP A 68 -7.67 -29.95 -13.77
CA ASP A 68 -9.04 -29.76 -13.30
C ASP A 68 -9.21 -29.85 -11.76
N THR A 69 -8.20 -29.38 -10.99
CA THR A 69 -8.26 -29.33 -9.52
C THR A 69 -9.02 -28.08 -9.03
N TYR A 70 -9.92 -28.26 -8.06
CA TYR A 70 -10.69 -27.18 -7.42
C TYR A 70 -10.24 -26.99 -5.97
N LEU A 71 -9.47 -25.95 -5.70
CA LEU A 71 -9.02 -25.62 -4.34
C LEU A 71 -9.89 -24.53 -3.73
N CYS A 72 -10.13 -24.62 -2.43
CA CYS A 72 -10.81 -23.62 -1.63
C CYS A 72 -9.98 -23.16 -0.43
N THR A 73 -10.17 -21.92 -0.03
CA THR A 73 -9.64 -21.34 1.21
C THR A 73 -10.66 -20.37 1.83
N ALA A 74 -10.60 -20.17 3.14
CA ALA A 74 -11.60 -19.40 3.90
C ALA A 74 -10.98 -18.27 4.70
N PHE A 75 -11.65 -17.11 4.68
CA PHE A 75 -11.24 -15.88 5.36
C PHE A 75 -12.39 -15.34 6.21
N PRO A 76 -12.17 -14.99 7.49
CA PRO A 76 -13.19 -14.31 8.29
C PRO A 76 -13.45 -12.91 7.73
N VAL A 77 -14.71 -12.45 7.78
CA VAL A 77 -15.05 -11.05 7.44
C VAL A 77 -14.37 -10.13 8.47
N PRO A 78 -13.51 -9.18 8.07
CA PRO A 78 -12.64 -8.44 9.00
C PRO A 78 -13.34 -7.25 9.68
N THR A 79 -14.59 -7.46 10.13
CA THR A 79 -15.37 -6.48 10.89
C THR A 79 -16.35 -7.17 11.83
N SER A 80 -16.53 -6.60 13.02
CA SER A 80 -17.56 -7.03 14.00
C SER A 80 -18.93 -6.41 13.75
N GLN A 81 -19.02 -5.44 12.83
CA GLN A 81 -20.23 -4.74 12.38
C GLN A 81 -20.58 -5.14 10.94
N ASP A 82 -21.76 -4.75 10.47
CA ASP A 82 -22.13 -4.97 9.07
C ASP A 82 -21.30 -4.06 8.15
N ALA A 83 -20.82 -4.62 7.05
CA ALA A 83 -20.12 -3.90 5.98
C ALA A 83 -20.68 -4.30 4.61
N TYR A 84 -20.28 -3.58 3.58
CA TYR A 84 -20.80 -3.70 2.23
C TYR A 84 -19.65 -3.82 1.23
N ILE A 85 -19.60 -4.90 0.46
CA ILE A 85 -18.67 -5.03 -0.67
C ILE A 85 -19.23 -4.21 -1.82
N VAL A 86 -18.44 -3.27 -2.33
CA VAL A 86 -18.81 -2.31 -3.39
C VAL A 86 -17.98 -2.47 -4.67
N ASP A 87 -16.91 -3.27 -4.66
CA ASP A 87 -16.14 -3.61 -5.85
C ASP A 87 -15.41 -4.96 -5.66
N PHE A 88 -15.16 -5.65 -6.78
CA PHE A 88 -14.43 -6.92 -6.82
C PHE A 88 -13.29 -6.82 -7.83
N ILE A 89 -12.05 -7.02 -7.38
CA ILE A 89 -10.86 -6.95 -8.23
C ILE A 89 -10.26 -8.37 -8.31
N PRO A 90 -10.34 -9.05 -9.47
CA PRO A 90 -9.83 -10.41 -9.63
C PRO A 90 -8.32 -10.42 -9.84
N HIS A 91 -7.65 -11.41 -9.25
CA HIS A 91 -6.21 -11.58 -9.26
C HIS A 91 -5.84 -13.01 -9.67
N ALA A 92 -5.83 -13.30 -10.97
CA ALA A 92 -5.67 -14.67 -11.47
C ALA A 92 -4.39 -14.84 -12.29
N SER A 93 -3.62 -15.88 -12.00
CA SER A 93 -2.55 -16.36 -12.88
C SER A 93 -3.13 -16.82 -14.22
N MET A 94 -2.96 -16.00 -15.26
CA MET A 94 -3.57 -16.19 -16.58
C MET A 94 -3.09 -17.43 -17.34
N ASN A 95 -2.06 -18.14 -16.84
CA ASN A 95 -1.60 -19.42 -17.38
C ASN A 95 -2.32 -20.62 -16.73
N THR A 96 -2.48 -20.63 -15.41
CA THR A 96 -2.93 -21.78 -14.61
C THR A 96 -4.41 -21.73 -14.21
N VAL A 97 -4.94 -20.55 -13.87
CA VAL A 97 -6.32 -20.42 -13.36
C VAL A 97 -7.34 -20.35 -14.48
N HIS A 98 -8.34 -21.23 -14.45
CA HIS A 98 -9.43 -21.26 -15.43
C HIS A 98 -10.60 -20.37 -15.00
N HIS A 99 -11.05 -20.48 -13.74
CA HIS A 99 -12.05 -19.60 -13.14
C HIS A 99 -11.91 -19.50 -11.62
N MET A 100 -12.51 -18.48 -11.02
CA MET A 100 -12.56 -18.24 -9.58
C MET A 100 -13.97 -17.88 -9.14
N LEU A 101 -14.45 -18.43 -8.03
CA LEU A 101 -15.74 -18.11 -7.41
C LEU A 101 -15.53 -17.63 -5.98
N LEU A 102 -16.31 -16.64 -5.55
CA LEU A 102 -16.37 -16.21 -4.16
C LEU A 102 -17.74 -16.51 -3.58
N PHE A 103 -17.74 -17.16 -2.42
CA PHE A 103 -18.94 -17.44 -1.63
C PHE A 103 -18.89 -16.70 -0.29
N GLY A 104 -20.05 -16.29 0.20
CA GLY A 104 -20.27 -15.87 1.58
C GLY A 104 -21.09 -16.92 2.33
N CYS A 105 -20.65 -17.31 3.52
CA CYS A 105 -21.38 -18.25 4.39
C CYS A 105 -21.05 -18.02 5.87
N ARG A 106 -21.72 -18.76 6.77
CA ARG A 106 -21.47 -18.69 8.22
C ARG A 106 -20.36 -19.63 8.66
N THR A 107 -20.25 -20.82 8.06
CA THR A 107 -19.35 -21.89 8.51
C THR A 107 -18.67 -22.56 7.32
N PRO A 108 -17.42 -22.20 6.97
CA PRO A 108 -16.69 -22.89 5.92
C PRO A 108 -16.39 -24.35 6.31
N VAL A 109 -16.06 -25.18 5.32
CA VAL A 109 -15.71 -26.59 5.55
C VAL A 109 -14.45 -26.71 6.42
N SER A 110 -13.43 -25.92 6.09
CA SER A 110 -12.18 -25.75 6.85
C SER A 110 -11.87 -24.26 7.06
N THR A 111 -11.15 -23.94 8.13
CA THR A 111 -10.59 -22.61 8.42
C THR A 111 -9.06 -22.61 8.45
N SER A 112 -8.40 -23.73 8.11
CA SER A 112 -6.95 -23.87 8.14
C SER A 112 -6.40 -24.14 6.74
N GLY A 113 -5.59 -23.22 6.22
CA GLY A 113 -4.92 -23.36 4.92
C GLY A 113 -5.90 -23.39 3.74
N TYR A 114 -5.85 -24.47 2.97
CA TYR A 114 -6.69 -24.71 1.80
C TYR A 114 -7.11 -26.20 1.74
N TRP A 115 -8.15 -26.52 0.99
CA TRP A 115 -8.65 -27.88 0.80
C TRP A 115 -9.19 -28.10 -0.63
N ASP A 116 -9.35 -29.35 -1.04
CA ASP A 116 -10.05 -29.71 -2.30
C ASP A 116 -11.57 -29.64 -2.08
N CYS A 117 -12.21 -28.68 -2.75
CA CYS A 117 -13.65 -28.45 -2.71
C CYS A 117 -14.39 -28.83 -4.01
N GLY A 118 -13.70 -29.42 -4.98
CA GLY A 118 -14.34 -30.16 -6.10
C GLY A 118 -14.68 -31.60 -5.70
N SER A 119 -14.03 -32.11 -4.66
CA SER A 119 -14.38 -33.35 -3.97
C SER A 119 -15.68 -33.25 -3.15
N SER A 120 -16.08 -34.35 -2.51
CA SER A 120 -17.26 -34.44 -1.64
C SER A 120 -17.22 -33.54 -0.39
N GLN A 121 -16.12 -32.82 -0.13
CA GLN A 121 -16.01 -31.90 1.00
C GLN A 121 -16.80 -30.59 0.80
N GLY A 122 -16.92 -30.09 -0.43
CA GLY A 122 -17.66 -28.85 -0.74
C GLY A 122 -17.00 -27.55 -0.23
N THR A 123 -17.76 -26.46 -0.26
CA THR A 123 -17.29 -25.09 0.05
C THR A 123 -17.65 -24.63 1.48
N CYS A 124 -18.93 -24.72 1.87
CA CYS A 124 -19.44 -24.38 3.19
C CYS A 124 -20.25 -25.54 3.77
N LYS A 125 -20.38 -25.57 5.11
CA LYS A 125 -21.23 -26.55 5.82
C LYS A 125 -22.71 -26.10 5.84
N ASP A 126 -22.92 -24.79 5.72
CA ASP A 126 -24.20 -24.14 5.47
C ASP A 126 -24.34 -23.70 4.00
N GLU A 127 -25.47 -23.09 3.64
CA GLU A 127 -25.77 -22.66 2.27
C GLU A 127 -24.76 -21.61 1.78
N ALA A 128 -23.99 -21.96 0.75
CA ALA A 128 -22.96 -21.09 0.18
C ALA A 128 -23.58 -20.08 -0.80
N SER A 129 -23.68 -18.81 -0.40
CA SER A 129 -24.17 -17.75 -1.28
C SER A 129 -23.07 -17.25 -2.20
N ILE A 130 -23.16 -17.52 -3.50
CA ILE A 130 -22.21 -16.97 -4.49
C ILE A 130 -22.35 -15.44 -4.59
N MET A 131 -21.22 -14.75 -4.49
CA MET A 131 -21.13 -13.29 -4.49
C MET A 131 -20.45 -12.76 -5.76
N TYR A 132 -19.45 -13.48 -6.25
CA TYR A 132 -18.66 -13.09 -7.41
C TYR A 132 -18.19 -14.32 -8.19
N ALA A 133 -18.00 -14.15 -9.51
CA ALA A 133 -17.43 -15.15 -10.39
C ALA A 133 -16.56 -14.47 -11.46
N TRP A 134 -15.33 -14.93 -11.56
CA TRP A 134 -14.38 -14.56 -12.61
C TRP A 134 -14.06 -15.78 -13.46
N ALA A 135 -13.90 -15.59 -14.77
CA ALA A 135 -13.41 -16.63 -15.67
C ALA A 135 -12.43 -16.01 -16.68
N ARG A 136 -11.43 -16.78 -17.12
CA ARG A 136 -10.44 -16.33 -18.09
C ARG A 136 -11.14 -15.83 -19.37
N ASN A 137 -10.72 -14.67 -19.87
CA ASN A 137 -11.28 -14.01 -21.06
C ASN A 137 -12.74 -13.52 -20.95
N ALA A 138 -13.34 -13.46 -19.75
CA ALA A 138 -14.65 -12.85 -19.54
C ALA A 138 -14.55 -11.35 -19.15
N PRO A 139 -15.53 -10.50 -19.53
CA PRO A 139 -15.60 -9.13 -19.04
C PRO A 139 -15.75 -9.08 -17.50
N PRO A 140 -15.08 -8.15 -16.79
CA PRO A 140 -15.24 -8.01 -15.35
C PRO A 140 -16.63 -7.46 -15.01
N THR A 141 -17.32 -8.10 -14.06
CA THR A 141 -18.60 -7.61 -13.54
C THR A 141 -18.36 -6.51 -12.52
N LYS A 142 -18.70 -5.27 -12.89
CA LYS A 142 -18.73 -4.12 -11.97
C LYS A 142 -20.11 -4.00 -11.31
N LEU A 143 -20.13 -3.74 -10.02
CA LEU A 143 -21.37 -3.40 -9.30
C LEU A 143 -21.89 -2.02 -9.78
N PRO A 144 -23.23 -1.83 -9.85
CA PRO A 144 -23.80 -0.49 -10.07
C PRO A 144 -23.43 0.46 -8.93
N LYS A 145 -23.47 1.77 -9.20
CA LYS A 145 -23.23 2.79 -8.18
C LYS A 145 -24.23 2.66 -7.02
N ASP A 146 -23.75 2.83 -5.80
CA ASP A 146 -24.53 2.79 -4.55
C ASP A 146 -25.23 1.43 -4.27
N VAL A 147 -24.74 0.35 -4.91
CA VAL A 147 -25.09 -1.06 -4.67
C VAL A 147 -23.94 -1.76 -3.96
N GLY A 148 -24.22 -2.58 -2.95
CA GLY A 148 -23.19 -3.47 -2.38
C GLY A 148 -23.74 -4.72 -1.70
N PHE A 149 -22.92 -5.77 -1.61
CA PHE A 149 -23.26 -7.00 -0.88
C PHE A 149 -23.06 -6.80 0.62
N ARG A 150 -24.12 -6.94 1.41
CA ARG A 150 -24.06 -6.82 2.89
C ARG A 150 -23.44 -8.08 3.50
N VAL A 151 -22.40 -7.90 4.31
CA VAL A 151 -21.63 -8.96 5.00
C VAL A 151 -21.37 -8.57 6.45
N GLY A 152 -20.87 -9.51 7.26
CA GLY A 152 -20.60 -9.29 8.68
C GLY A 152 -21.74 -9.76 9.60
N LYS A 153 -21.68 -9.38 10.87
CA LYS A 153 -22.36 -10.07 11.97
C LYS A 153 -23.87 -10.31 11.79
N ASN A 154 -24.63 -9.34 11.27
CA ASN A 154 -26.08 -9.48 11.12
C ASN A 154 -26.51 -9.94 9.70
N SER A 155 -25.57 -10.10 8.77
CA SER A 155 -25.85 -10.52 7.39
C SER A 155 -26.06 -12.03 7.23
N GLY A 156 -25.58 -12.83 8.19
CA GLY A 156 -25.44 -14.28 8.06
C GLY A 156 -24.11 -14.72 7.45
N MET A 157 -23.42 -13.86 6.69
CA MET A 157 -22.11 -14.13 6.08
C MET A 157 -20.98 -13.67 7.01
N ALA A 158 -20.38 -14.63 7.71
CA ALA A 158 -19.27 -14.40 8.65
C ALA A 158 -17.90 -14.76 8.05
N TYR A 159 -17.89 -15.56 6.98
CA TYR A 159 -16.70 -15.97 6.24
C TYR A 159 -16.90 -15.77 4.75
N PHE A 160 -15.79 -15.44 4.09
CA PHE A 160 -15.58 -15.60 2.66
C PHE A 160 -14.96 -16.96 2.38
N VAL A 161 -15.40 -17.64 1.33
CA VAL A 161 -14.74 -18.83 0.78
C VAL A 161 -14.40 -18.55 -0.67
N LEU A 162 -13.11 -18.50 -0.98
CA LEU A 162 -12.58 -18.40 -2.34
C LEU A 162 -12.38 -19.81 -2.87
N GLN A 163 -13.00 -20.12 -4.02
CA GLN A 163 -12.75 -21.30 -4.82
C GLN A 163 -11.98 -20.91 -6.08
N ILE A 164 -10.93 -21.67 -6.43
CA ILE A 164 -10.18 -21.53 -7.67
C ILE A 164 -10.12 -22.87 -8.39
N HIS A 165 -10.45 -22.86 -9.67
CA HIS A 165 -10.31 -24.00 -10.57
C HIS A 165 -9.03 -23.85 -11.41
N TYR A 166 -8.12 -24.79 -11.25
CA TYR A 166 -6.87 -24.91 -11.99
C TYR A 166 -7.04 -25.92 -13.13
N GLY A 167 -7.06 -25.44 -14.37
CA GLY A 167 -7.33 -26.28 -15.55
C GLY A 167 -6.08 -27.04 -16.00
N ASP A 168 -5.13 -26.34 -16.60
CA ASP A 168 -3.86 -26.93 -17.03
C ASP A 168 -2.76 -26.72 -15.97
N VAL A 169 -2.23 -27.83 -15.44
CA VAL A 169 -1.10 -27.83 -14.49
C VAL A 169 0.25 -27.98 -15.18
N SER A 170 0.32 -28.02 -16.51
CA SER A 170 1.58 -28.08 -17.27
C SER A 170 2.54 -26.93 -16.95
N SER A 171 2.00 -25.78 -16.54
CA SER A 171 2.78 -24.60 -16.12
C SER A 171 3.46 -24.77 -14.76
N PHE A 172 3.03 -25.70 -13.90
CA PHE A 172 3.61 -25.94 -12.56
C PHE A 172 4.84 -26.89 -12.58
N ARG A 173 5.40 -27.20 -13.76
CA ARG A 173 6.56 -28.11 -13.91
C ARG A 173 7.85 -27.59 -13.25
N ASP A 174 7.99 -26.28 -13.17
CA ASP A 174 9.03 -25.53 -12.45
C ASP A 174 8.82 -25.52 -10.92
N HIS A 175 7.74 -26.14 -10.43
CA HIS A 175 7.32 -26.16 -9.04
C HIS A 175 7.04 -24.78 -8.43
N HIS A 176 6.74 -23.77 -9.26
CA HIS A 176 6.23 -22.48 -8.77
C HIS A 176 4.89 -22.70 -8.06
N ARG A 177 4.58 -21.82 -7.10
CA ARG A 177 3.35 -21.89 -6.31
C ARG A 177 2.42 -20.73 -6.70
N ASP A 178 1.10 -20.96 -6.60
CA ASP A 178 0.07 -20.00 -7.00
C ASP A 178 -0.58 -19.28 -5.82
N CYS A 179 -0.74 -17.96 -5.95
CA CYS A 179 -1.37 -17.06 -4.98
C CYS A 179 -2.58 -16.31 -5.59
N SER A 180 -3.28 -16.92 -6.54
CA SER A 180 -4.45 -16.31 -7.19
C SER A 180 -5.59 -16.07 -6.19
N GLY A 181 -6.48 -15.14 -6.50
CA GLY A 181 -7.61 -14.76 -5.65
C GLY A 181 -8.26 -13.45 -6.07
N LEU A 182 -8.60 -12.60 -5.10
CA LEU A 182 -9.34 -11.36 -5.33
C LEU A 182 -9.17 -10.34 -4.18
N SER A 183 -9.28 -9.06 -4.50
CA SER A 183 -9.45 -7.98 -3.51
C SER A 183 -10.91 -7.51 -3.50
N LEU A 184 -11.45 -7.30 -2.32
CA LEU A 184 -12.76 -6.70 -2.08
C LEU A 184 -12.57 -5.24 -1.68
N LYS A 185 -13.20 -4.30 -2.38
CA LYS A 185 -13.40 -2.96 -1.79
C LYS A 185 -14.65 -3.00 -0.93
N MET A 186 -14.51 -2.59 0.31
CA MET A 186 -15.55 -2.66 1.33
C MET A 186 -15.80 -1.29 1.96
N THR A 187 -17.00 -1.11 2.50
CA THR A 187 -17.35 0.08 3.27
C THR A 187 -18.25 -0.27 4.45
N THR A 188 -18.11 0.47 5.55
CA THR A 188 -19.05 0.46 6.69
C THR A 188 -20.27 1.35 6.44
N LYS A 189 -20.22 2.22 5.41
CA LYS A 189 -21.35 3.10 5.07
C LYS A 189 -22.51 2.27 4.50
N PRO A 190 -23.72 2.33 5.10
CA PRO A 190 -24.90 1.65 4.56
C PRO A 190 -25.19 2.03 3.12
N GLN A 191 -25.29 1.02 2.25
CA GLN A 191 -25.68 1.22 0.86
C GLN A 191 -27.21 1.32 0.76
N PRO A 192 -27.76 2.25 -0.06
CA PRO A 192 -29.19 2.36 -0.28
C PRO A 192 -29.76 1.13 -1.02
N PHE A 193 -28.92 0.48 -1.84
CA PHE A 193 -29.25 -0.75 -2.54
C PHE A 193 -28.32 -1.89 -2.13
N ILE A 194 -28.89 -3.07 -1.92
CA ILE A 194 -28.16 -4.26 -1.52
C ILE A 194 -28.18 -5.26 -2.66
N ALA A 195 -26.99 -5.76 -3.02
CA ALA A 195 -26.85 -6.84 -4.00
C ALA A 195 -27.25 -8.18 -3.39
N GLY A 196 -27.90 -9.01 -4.20
CA GLY A 196 -28.28 -10.37 -3.85
C GLY A 196 -28.25 -11.30 -5.07
N MET A 197 -28.44 -12.58 -4.82
CA MET A 197 -28.42 -13.63 -5.84
C MET A 197 -29.76 -14.35 -5.93
N TYR A 198 -30.21 -14.66 -7.14
CA TYR A 198 -31.31 -15.60 -7.40
C TYR A 198 -30.74 -16.79 -8.15
N LEU A 199 -30.79 -17.98 -7.56
CA LEU A 199 -30.43 -19.23 -8.24
C LEU A 199 -31.67 -19.97 -8.73
N LEU A 200 -31.81 -20.14 -10.05
CA LEU A 200 -32.71 -21.15 -10.62
C LEU A 200 -31.91 -22.42 -10.90
N ILE A 201 -32.35 -23.55 -10.33
CA ILE A 201 -31.69 -24.86 -10.43
C ILE A 201 -32.70 -25.97 -10.75
N SER A 202 -32.35 -26.89 -11.66
CA SER A 202 -33.12 -28.14 -11.85
C SER A 202 -32.49 -29.27 -11.06
N MET A 203 -33.33 -30.14 -10.49
CA MET A 203 -32.91 -31.28 -9.65
C MET A 203 -33.28 -32.65 -10.25
N ASP A 204 -34.23 -32.69 -11.19
CA ASP A 204 -34.93 -33.90 -11.64
C ASP A 204 -34.62 -34.29 -13.11
N THR A 205 -33.80 -33.50 -13.81
CA THR A 205 -33.50 -33.72 -15.22
C THR A 205 -32.68 -34.99 -15.46
N VAL A 206 -33.12 -35.80 -16.42
CA VAL A 206 -32.39 -37.00 -16.89
C VAL A 206 -32.08 -36.88 -18.38
N ILE A 207 -30.80 -36.86 -18.72
CA ILE A 207 -30.31 -36.80 -20.10
C ILE A 207 -30.05 -38.23 -20.58
N LEU A 208 -30.77 -38.64 -21.63
CA LEU A 208 -30.65 -39.98 -22.21
C LEU A 208 -29.48 -40.03 -23.22
N PRO A 209 -28.69 -41.13 -23.25
CA PRO A 209 -27.57 -41.26 -24.18
C PRO A 209 -28.05 -41.21 -25.63
N GLY A 210 -27.29 -40.54 -26.51
CA GLY A 210 -27.60 -40.33 -27.91
C GLY A 210 -28.75 -39.34 -28.21
N LYS A 211 -29.45 -38.81 -27.20
CA LYS A 211 -30.58 -37.89 -27.41
C LYS A 211 -30.11 -36.47 -27.73
N ARG A 212 -30.29 -36.03 -28.97
CA ARG A 212 -29.87 -34.71 -29.49
C ARG A 212 -30.22 -33.50 -28.63
N VAL A 213 -31.43 -33.47 -28.09
CA VAL A 213 -31.94 -32.34 -27.29
C VAL A 213 -32.68 -32.86 -26.07
N THR A 214 -32.26 -32.41 -24.89
CA THR A 214 -33.00 -32.54 -23.63
C THR A 214 -33.11 -31.17 -22.99
N ASN A 215 -34.34 -30.71 -22.79
CA ASN A 215 -34.61 -29.46 -22.09
C ASN A 215 -34.78 -29.74 -20.59
N SER A 216 -34.26 -28.83 -19.79
CA SER A 216 -34.42 -28.75 -18.34
C SER A 216 -35.05 -27.39 -18.06
N ASP A 217 -36.27 -27.40 -17.53
CA ASP A 217 -37.12 -26.23 -17.38
C ASP A 217 -37.38 -25.99 -15.88
N VAL A 218 -37.15 -24.77 -15.41
CA VAL A 218 -37.30 -24.37 -14.00
C VAL A 218 -38.11 -23.09 -13.96
N ALA A 219 -39.16 -23.01 -13.15
CA ALA A 219 -39.91 -21.77 -12.98
C ALA A 219 -40.62 -21.68 -11.62
N CYS A 220 -40.56 -20.49 -11.01
CA CYS A 220 -41.23 -20.20 -9.74
C CYS A 220 -41.92 -18.83 -9.82
N ASP A 221 -43.05 -18.69 -9.11
CA ASP A 221 -43.73 -17.41 -8.95
C ASP A 221 -43.03 -16.53 -7.91
N TYR A 222 -42.87 -15.25 -8.25
CA TYR A 222 -42.15 -14.27 -7.46
C TYR A 222 -43.09 -13.54 -6.50
N THR A 223 -42.82 -13.70 -5.19
CA THR A 223 -43.72 -13.26 -4.11
C THR A 223 -43.13 -12.20 -3.19
N SER A 224 -42.01 -11.57 -3.59
CA SER A 224 -41.29 -10.58 -2.78
C SER A 224 -41.29 -9.16 -3.40
N TYR A 225 -40.60 -8.22 -2.75
CA TYR A 225 -40.41 -6.85 -3.20
C TYR A 225 -39.60 -6.78 -4.51
N PRO A 226 -39.73 -5.72 -5.32
CA PRO A 226 -39.07 -5.68 -6.62
C PRO A 226 -37.54 -5.85 -6.58
N ILE A 227 -37.03 -6.68 -7.50
CA ILE A 227 -35.61 -6.86 -7.77
C ILE A 227 -35.24 -6.29 -9.15
N TYR A 228 -33.99 -5.84 -9.25
CA TYR A 228 -33.42 -5.29 -10.47
C TYR A 228 -32.18 -6.12 -10.88
N PRO A 229 -32.35 -7.14 -11.73
CA PRO A 229 -31.26 -7.86 -12.38
C PRO A 229 -30.27 -6.90 -13.07
N PHE A 230 -28.98 -7.08 -12.81
CA PHE A 230 -27.92 -6.32 -13.49
C PHE A 230 -26.79 -7.20 -14.04
N ALA A 231 -26.63 -8.42 -13.54
CA ALA A 231 -25.78 -9.44 -14.15
C ALA A 231 -26.39 -10.84 -14.03
N PHE A 232 -25.94 -11.79 -14.85
CA PHE A 232 -26.36 -13.20 -14.81
C PHE A 232 -25.19 -14.14 -15.10
N ARG A 233 -25.21 -15.36 -14.55
CA ARG A 233 -24.22 -16.42 -14.83
C ARG A 233 -24.94 -17.71 -15.16
N THR A 234 -24.43 -18.42 -16.17
CA THR A 234 -24.90 -19.76 -16.58
C THR A 234 -23.89 -20.82 -16.20
N HIS A 235 -24.31 -21.94 -15.63
CA HIS A 235 -23.43 -23.07 -15.32
C HIS A 235 -24.09 -24.41 -15.65
N THR A 236 -23.34 -25.22 -16.39
CA THR A 236 -23.56 -26.64 -16.68
C THR A 236 -22.19 -27.33 -16.74
N HIS A 237 -22.16 -28.65 -16.87
CA HIS A 237 -20.99 -29.41 -17.31
C HIS A 237 -20.98 -29.51 -18.86
N SER A 238 -20.34 -30.54 -19.41
CA SER A 238 -19.97 -30.66 -20.84
C SER A 238 -21.12 -30.83 -21.85
N LEU A 239 -22.32 -31.19 -21.40
CA LEU A 239 -23.47 -31.49 -22.26
C LEU A 239 -24.33 -30.25 -22.59
N GLY A 240 -24.26 -29.20 -21.77
CA GLY A 240 -25.05 -27.98 -21.94
C GLY A 240 -24.68 -27.21 -23.21
N LYS A 241 -25.68 -26.74 -23.97
CA LYS A 241 -25.53 -26.02 -25.25
C LYS A 241 -25.95 -24.56 -25.19
N VAL A 242 -26.98 -24.25 -24.42
CA VAL A 242 -27.43 -22.89 -24.11
C VAL A 242 -28.23 -22.91 -22.82
N VAL A 243 -28.09 -21.86 -22.02
CA VAL A 243 -28.96 -21.59 -20.87
C VAL A 243 -29.56 -20.19 -21.04
N SER A 244 -30.86 -20.06 -20.83
CA SER A 244 -31.60 -18.80 -20.97
C SER A 244 -32.53 -18.58 -19.79
N GLY A 245 -32.58 -17.37 -19.25
CA GLY A 245 -33.48 -16.98 -18.17
C GLY A 245 -34.35 -15.78 -18.51
N TYR A 246 -35.59 -15.80 -18.04
CA TYR A 246 -36.66 -14.90 -18.40
C TYR A 246 -37.50 -14.50 -17.18
N ARG A 247 -38.12 -13.33 -17.27
CA ARG A 247 -39.30 -12.94 -16.48
C ARG A 247 -40.54 -13.08 -17.35
N ILE A 248 -41.60 -13.65 -16.80
CA ILE A 248 -42.92 -13.75 -17.41
C ILE A 248 -43.87 -12.84 -16.62
N ARG A 249 -44.50 -11.86 -17.32
CA ARG A 249 -45.53 -10.98 -16.76
C ARG A 249 -46.71 -10.93 -17.73
N ASN A 250 -47.91 -11.26 -17.26
CA ASN A 250 -49.12 -11.32 -18.11
C ASN A 250 -48.93 -12.17 -19.38
N GLY A 251 -48.24 -13.32 -19.27
CA GLY A 251 -47.89 -14.19 -20.41
C GLY A 251 -46.77 -13.67 -21.33
N LYS A 252 -46.28 -12.44 -21.15
CA LYS A 252 -45.16 -11.89 -21.93
C LYS A 252 -43.81 -12.31 -21.32
N TRP A 253 -43.04 -13.08 -22.07
CA TRP A 253 -41.66 -13.41 -21.77
C TRP A 253 -40.73 -12.22 -22.02
N SER A 254 -39.80 -11.97 -21.10
CA SER A 254 -38.81 -10.88 -21.17
C SER A 254 -37.44 -11.43 -20.80
N LEU A 255 -36.49 -11.39 -21.72
CA LEU A 255 -35.15 -11.98 -21.55
C LEU A 255 -34.35 -11.23 -20.47
N ILE A 256 -33.90 -11.95 -19.44
CA ILE A 256 -32.96 -11.47 -18.42
C ILE A 256 -31.52 -11.67 -18.93
N GLY A 257 -31.23 -12.86 -19.46
CA GLY A 257 -29.93 -13.24 -19.99
C GLY A 257 -29.94 -14.61 -20.68
N ARG A 258 -29.05 -14.80 -21.64
CA ARG A 258 -28.88 -16.04 -22.42
C ARG A 258 -27.42 -16.21 -22.80
N GLN A 259 -26.84 -17.37 -22.52
CA GLN A 259 -25.43 -17.65 -22.81
C GLN A 259 -25.17 -19.14 -23.09
N SER A 260 -24.11 -19.46 -23.82
CA SER A 260 -23.58 -20.84 -23.88
C SER A 260 -22.80 -21.14 -22.60
N PRO A 261 -23.15 -22.19 -21.83
CA PRO A 261 -22.41 -22.54 -20.62
C PRO A 261 -21.02 -23.13 -20.91
N GLN A 262 -20.67 -23.36 -22.18
CA GLN A 262 -19.32 -23.76 -22.62
C GLN A 262 -18.40 -22.56 -22.89
N LEU A 263 -18.92 -21.32 -22.82
CA LEU A 263 -18.11 -20.11 -22.79
C LEU A 263 -17.70 -19.79 -21.34
N PRO A 264 -16.72 -18.90 -21.10
CA PRO A 264 -16.24 -18.55 -19.76
C PRO A 264 -17.39 -18.24 -18.78
N GLN A 265 -17.57 -19.07 -17.75
CA GLN A 265 -18.74 -19.04 -16.85
C GLN A 265 -18.63 -17.93 -15.77
N ALA A 266 -18.39 -16.70 -16.19
CA ALA A 266 -18.44 -15.50 -15.35
C ALA A 266 -19.87 -14.93 -15.27
N PHE A 267 -20.02 -13.82 -14.54
CA PHE A 267 -21.21 -12.97 -14.65
C PHE A 267 -21.13 -12.09 -15.91
N TYR A 268 -22.23 -12.07 -16.67
CA TYR A 268 -22.44 -11.23 -17.85
C TYR A 268 -23.50 -10.17 -17.55
N PRO A 269 -23.45 -8.96 -18.15
CA PRO A 269 -24.49 -7.94 -17.94
C PRO A 269 -25.89 -8.44 -18.30
N ALA A 270 -26.85 -8.28 -17.39
CA ALA A 270 -28.25 -8.64 -17.62
C ALA A 270 -29.00 -7.50 -18.34
N ASN A 271 -30.17 -7.83 -18.88
CA ASN A 271 -31.06 -6.84 -19.50
C ASN A 271 -31.63 -5.87 -18.45
N ARG A 272 -31.12 -4.63 -18.46
CA ARG A 272 -31.47 -3.57 -17.50
C ARG A 272 -32.93 -3.10 -17.56
N GLU A 273 -33.65 -3.40 -18.64
CA GLU A 273 -35.08 -3.05 -18.79
C GLU A 273 -36.02 -4.02 -18.05
N VAL A 274 -35.50 -5.14 -17.55
CA VAL A 274 -36.30 -6.19 -16.90
C VAL A 274 -36.18 -6.09 -15.38
N ASN A 275 -37.15 -5.41 -14.75
CA ASN A 275 -37.39 -5.57 -13.31
C ASN A 275 -38.26 -6.82 -13.04
N VAL A 276 -38.09 -7.49 -11.90
CA VAL A 276 -39.05 -8.52 -11.43
C VAL A 276 -39.77 -8.00 -10.21
N GLN A 277 -41.08 -8.22 -10.12
CA GLN A 277 -41.95 -7.73 -9.05
C GLN A 277 -42.98 -8.79 -8.66
N TYR A 278 -43.64 -8.59 -7.52
CA TYR A 278 -44.70 -9.48 -7.02
C TYR A 278 -45.70 -9.88 -8.11
N GLY A 279 -45.91 -11.20 -8.27
CA GLY A 279 -46.83 -11.78 -9.27
C GLY A 279 -46.22 -12.06 -10.65
N ASP A 280 -44.93 -11.80 -10.86
CA ASP A 280 -44.19 -12.31 -12.01
C ASP A 280 -43.80 -13.78 -11.81
N THR A 281 -43.66 -14.56 -12.88
CA THR A 281 -42.97 -15.87 -12.83
C THR A 281 -41.54 -15.68 -13.36
N ILE A 282 -40.53 -16.16 -12.64
CA ILE A 282 -39.15 -16.25 -13.17
C ILE A 282 -38.94 -17.65 -13.70
N ALA A 283 -38.42 -17.77 -14.92
CA ALA A 283 -38.25 -19.03 -15.63
C ALA A 283 -36.87 -19.15 -16.27
N ALA A 284 -36.27 -20.35 -16.24
CA ALA A 284 -35.03 -20.67 -16.93
C ALA A 284 -35.16 -21.99 -17.70
N ARG A 285 -34.45 -22.08 -18.83
CA ARG A 285 -34.26 -23.29 -19.63
C ARG A 285 -32.77 -23.56 -19.84
N CYS A 286 -32.32 -24.77 -19.50
CA CYS A 286 -31.07 -25.34 -20.00
C CYS A 286 -31.36 -26.32 -21.13
N VAL A 287 -30.56 -26.28 -22.19
CA VAL A 287 -30.63 -27.20 -23.33
C VAL A 287 -29.38 -28.08 -23.35
N PHE A 288 -29.56 -29.40 -23.26
CA PHE A 288 -28.49 -30.40 -23.23
C PHE A 288 -28.49 -31.30 -24.47
N THR A 289 -27.35 -31.89 -24.80
CA THR A 289 -27.27 -33.09 -25.66
C THR A 289 -26.87 -34.33 -24.87
N GLY A 290 -27.37 -35.50 -25.25
CA GLY A 290 -26.85 -36.80 -24.81
C GLY A 290 -25.90 -37.46 -25.82
N GLU A 291 -25.62 -36.82 -26.96
CA GLU A 291 -24.67 -37.34 -27.95
C GLU A 291 -23.26 -37.43 -27.33
N GLY A 292 -22.59 -38.58 -27.53
CA GLY A 292 -21.29 -38.88 -26.94
C GLY A 292 -21.32 -39.57 -25.56
N ARG A 293 -22.48 -39.63 -24.88
CA ARG A 293 -22.64 -40.42 -23.63
C ARG A 293 -23.14 -41.84 -23.93
N SER A 294 -22.64 -42.83 -23.19
CA SER A 294 -23.05 -44.25 -23.27
C SER A 294 -24.09 -44.63 -22.21
N SER A 295 -24.21 -43.86 -21.13
CA SER A 295 -25.13 -44.06 -20.00
C SER A 295 -26.08 -42.87 -19.82
N LYS A 296 -27.13 -43.05 -19.01
CA LYS A 296 -27.97 -41.92 -18.56
C LYS A 296 -27.15 -40.99 -17.68
N THR A 297 -27.27 -39.69 -17.94
CA THR A 297 -26.66 -38.63 -17.11
C THR A 297 -27.76 -37.97 -16.29
N TYR A 298 -27.53 -37.79 -14.99
CA TYR A 298 -28.46 -37.18 -14.03
C TYR A 298 -27.93 -35.81 -13.59
N ILE A 299 -28.75 -35.03 -12.89
CA ILE A 299 -28.24 -33.85 -12.17
C ILE A 299 -27.39 -34.32 -10.97
N GLY A 300 -26.21 -33.73 -10.79
CA GLY A 300 -25.27 -34.12 -9.74
C GLY A 300 -24.00 -33.26 -9.71
N GLY A 301 -23.15 -33.53 -8.72
CA GLY A 301 -21.96 -32.72 -8.42
C GLY A 301 -20.71 -33.05 -9.24
N THR A 302 -20.66 -34.20 -9.92
CA THR A 302 -19.43 -34.67 -10.58
C THR A 302 -19.39 -34.32 -12.06
N SER A 303 -18.21 -34.35 -12.67
CA SER A 303 -18.03 -34.16 -14.12
C SER A 303 -18.73 -35.24 -14.98
N ALA A 304 -19.07 -36.38 -14.38
CA ALA A 304 -19.89 -37.42 -15.01
C ALA A 304 -21.39 -37.08 -14.96
N ASP A 305 -21.83 -36.27 -14.01
CA ASP A 305 -23.20 -35.75 -13.89
C ASP A 305 -23.38 -34.47 -14.75
N GLU A 306 -24.51 -33.79 -14.60
CA GLU A 306 -24.78 -32.46 -15.14
C GLU A 306 -25.33 -31.49 -14.09
N MET A 307 -25.32 -30.19 -14.42
CA MET A 307 -26.01 -29.15 -13.67
C MET A 307 -26.80 -28.24 -14.61
N CYS A 308 -27.90 -27.67 -14.12
CA CYS A 308 -28.65 -26.62 -14.80
C CYS A 308 -28.83 -25.44 -13.86
N ASN A 309 -27.85 -24.53 -13.82
CA ASN A 309 -27.85 -23.40 -12.89
C ASN A 309 -27.89 -22.07 -13.65
N PHE A 310 -28.92 -21.26 -13.38
CA PHE A 310 -29.02 -19.88 -13.85
C PHE A 310 -29.03 -18.93 -12.64
N TYR A 311 -27.94 -18.20 -12.49
CA TYR A 311 -27.72 -17.23 -11.42
C TYR A 311 -28.10 -15.83 -11.92
N ILE A 312 -28.94 -15.11 -11.18
CA ILE A 312 -29.32 -13.72 -11.43
C ILE A 312 -28.76 -12.87 -10.30
N MET A 313 -27.79 -12.01 -10.60
CA MET A 313 -27.32 -10.99 -9.68
C MET A 313 -28.23 -9.76 -9.80
N TYR A 314 -28.88 -9.40 -8.70
CA TYR A 314 -29.84 -8.30 -8.63
C TYR A 314 -29.50 -7.33 -7.51
N TYR A 315 -30.12 -6.16 -7.52
CA TYR A 315 -30.19 -5.29 -6.34
C TYR A 315 -31.63 -5.04 -5.87
N MET A 316 -31.78 -4.73 -4.58
CA MET A 316 -33.03 -4.36 -3.91
C MET A 316 -32.83 -3.11 -3.05
N GLU A 317 -33.90 -2.38 -2.74
CA GLU A 317 -33.88 -1.36 -1.69
C GLU A 317 -33.50 -1.98 -0.33
N SER A 318 -32.55 -1.36 0.38
CA SER A 318 -31.93 -1.91 1.59
C SER A 318 -32.89 -2.35 2.70
N LYS A 319 -34.02 -1.66 2.87
CA LYS A 319 -35.08 -2.00 3.84
C LYS A 319 -35.83 -3.31 3.55
N HIS A 320 -35.77 -3.80 2.31
CA HIS A 320 -36.51 -4.98 1.84
C HIS A 320 -35.58 -6.05 1.25
N ALA A 321 -34.27 -5.87 1.41
CA ALA A 321 -33.27 -6.68 0.72
C ALA A 321 -33.20 -8.11 1.27
N ILE A 322 -33.32 -9.07 0.35
CA ILE A 322 -33.01 -10.48 0.58
C ILE A 322 -31.66 -10.76 -0.10
N PRO A 323 -30.65 -11.31 0.60
CA PRO A 323 -29.32 -11.50 0.01
C PRO A 323 -29.25 -12.72 -0.92
N PHE A 324 -30.10 -13.72 -0.72
CA PHE A 324 -30.14 -14.95 -1.51
C PHE A 324 -31.58 -15.47 -1.65
N MET A 325 -31.94 -15.87 -2.86
CA MET A 325 -33.19 -16.56 -3.18
C MET A 325 -32.89 -17.74 -4.11
N ASN A 326 -33.67 -18.80 -4.04
CA ASN A 326 -33.56 -19.93 -4.95
C ASN A 326 -34.93 -20.32 -5.54
N CYS A 327 -34.89 -21.08 -6.62
CA CYS A 327 -36.04 -21.68 -7.28
C CYS A 327 -35.62 -23.06 -7.78
N MET A 328 -36.32 -24.09 -7.32
CA MET A 328 -36.05 -25.50 -7.64
C MET A 328 -37.27 -26.20 -8.27
N GLU A 329 -38.35 -25.45 -8.54
CA GLU A 329 -39.61 -26.02 -9.03
C GLU A 329 -39.52 -26.31 -10.53
N PRO A 330 -39.88 -27.53 -10.97
CA PRO A 330 -39.83 -27.90 -12.38
C PRO A 330 -40.89 -27.15 -13.18
N GLY A 331 -40.47 -26.53 -14.28
CA GLY A 331 -41.34 -25.75 -15.15
C GLY A 331 -42.41 -26.60 -15.83
N SER A 332 -43.68 -26.18 -15.77
CA SER A 332 -44.76 -26.90 -16.44
C SER A 332 -44.59 -26.89 -17.96
N LYS A 333 -44.88 -28.02 -18.60
CA LYS A 333 -44.77 -28.17 -20.06
C LYS A 333 -45.69 -27.20 -20.79
N GLU A 334 -46.81 -26.86 -20.18
CA GLU A 334 -47.84 -25.96 -20.70
C GLU A 334 -47.32 -24.52 -20.77
N LEU A 335 -46.66 -24.04 -19.71
CA LEU A 335 -46.00 -22.72 -19.68
C LEU A 335 -44.89 -22.65 -20.75
N PHE A 336 -43.98 -23.63 -20.73
CA PHE A 336 -42.79 -23.68 -21.57
C PHE A 336 -43.04 -24.03 -23.05
N ARG A 337 -44.29 -24.27 -23.47
CA ARG A 337 -44.68 -24.24 -24.90
C ARG A 337 -44.60 -22.84 -25.51
N SER A 338 -44.73 -21.79 -24.69
CA SER A 338 -44.76 -20.39 -25.12
C SER A 338 -43.41 -19.66 -25.04
N ILE A 339 -42.35 -20.36 -24.63
CA ILE A 339 -41.01 -19.79 -24.48
C ILE A 339 -40.46 -19.28 -25.83
N PRO A 340 -39.79 -18.10 -25.87
CA PRO A 340 -39.19 -17.58 -27.09
C PRO A 340 -38.24 -18.56 -27.78
N ALA A 341 -38.26 -18.58 -29.11
CA ALA A 341 -37.59 -19.60 -29.91
C ALA A 341 -36.06 -19.62 -29.69
N GLU A 342 -35.46 -18.45 -29.47
CA GLU A 342 -34.03 -18.26 -29.18
C GLU A 342 -33.54 -19.04 -27.95
N ALA A 343 -34.43 -19.36 -27.00
CA ALA A 343 -34.10 -20.22 -25.84
C ALA A 343 -33.62 -21.62 -26.24
N ASN A 344 -33.99 -22.08 -27.44
CA ASN A 344 -33.67 -23.41 -27.96
C ASN A 344 -32.50 -23.41 -28.96
N VAL A 345 -32.05 -22.23 -29.40
CA VAL A 345 -30.98 -22.07 -30.39
C VAL A 345 -29.64 -22.03 -29.66
N PRO A 346 -28.69 -22.96 -29.93
CA PRO A 346 -27.34 -22.89 -29.38
C PRO A 346 -26.61 -21.61 -29.81
N ILE A 347 -25.71 -21.12 -28.96
CA ILE A 347 -24.76 -20.05 -29.35
C ILE A 347 -23.49 -20.72 -29.87
N THR A 348 -23.00 -20.26 -31.03
CA THR A 348 -21.77 -20.76 -31.64
C THR A 348 -20.56 -20.48 -30.76
N VAL A 349 -19.87 -21.53 -30.34
CA VAL A 349 -18.62 -21.45 -29.58
C VAL A 349 -17.45 -21.55 -30.58
N PRO A 350 -16.47 -20.62 -30.58
CA PRO A 350 -15.28 -20.75 -31.40
C PRO A 350 -14.49 -22.02 -31.06
N GLN A 351 -14.13 -22.83 -32.07
CA GLN A 351 -13.26 -23.99 -31.83
C GLN A 351 -11.82 -23.52 -31.55
N MET A 352 -11.42 -23.60 -30.28
CA MET A 352 -10.05 -23.39 -29.88
C MET A 352 -9.23 -24.65 -30.19
N ASN A 353 -8.58 -24.67 -31.36
CA ASN A 353 -7.85 -25.84 -31.84
C ASN A 353 -6.63 -26.13 -30.94
N SER A 354 -6.65 -27.31 -30.31
CA SER A 354 -5.48 -27.86 -29.62
C SER A 354 -4.41 -28.24 -30.64
N LYS A 355 -3.41 -27.36 -30.83
CA LYS A 355 -2.07 -27.62 -31.39
C LYS A 355 -1.23 -26.33 -31.45
N MET A 356 -0.28 -26.21 -30.53
CA MET A 356 1.02 -25.58 -30.80
C MET A 356 2.07 -26.23 -29.89
N HIS A 357 2.75 -27.24 -30.43
CA HIS A 357 4.12 -27.53 -30.00
C HIS A 357 4.99 -26.38 -30.52
N MET A 358 5.80 -25.79 -29.66
CA MET A 358 6.95 -24.97 -30.04
C MET A 358 8.15 -25.47 -29.24
N GLU A 359 9.28 -25.61 -29.91
CA GLU A 359 10.50 -26.21 -29.37
C GLU A 359 11.19 -25.31 -28.34
N HIS A 360 11.96 -25.94 -27.45
CA HIS A 360 12.85 -25.24 -26.53
C HIS A 360 13.98 -24.54 -27.29
N THR A 361 14.17 -23.25 -27.01
CA THR A 361 15.51 -22.66 -26.94
C THR A 361 15.66 -22.14 -25.52
N ALA A 362 16.67 -22.65 -24.80
CA ALA A 362 16.93 -22.27 -23.43
C ALA A 362 17.71 -20.95 -23.41
N ASP A 363 17.32 -20.05 -22.51
CA ASP A 363 18.18 -19.00 -21.99
C ASP A 363 18.02 -19.01 -20.46
N GLU A 364 19.14 -19.04 -19.73
CA GLU A 364 19.15 -19.40 -18.31
C GLU A 364 18.98 -18.16 -17.42
N THR A 365 17.81 -18.03 -16.78
CA THR A 365 17.60 -17.09 -15.66
C THR A 365 17.18 -17.85 -14.40
N PRO A 366 17.85 -17.68 -13.25
CA PRO A 366 17.52 -18.41 -12.03
C PRO A 366 16.22 -17.90 -11.40
N LEU A 367 15.16 -18.71 -11.49
CA LEU A 367 13.89 -18.49 -10.79
C LEU A 367 14.08 -18.76 -9.29
N LEU A 368 13.95 -17.72 -8.46
CA LEU A 368 13.91 -17.87 -7.00
C LEU A 368 12.46 -18.10 -6.56
N ASN A 369 12.18 -19.30 -6.04
CA ASN A 369 10.84 -19.70 -5.59
C ASN A 369 10.60 -19.36 -4.11
N THR A 370 9.82 -18.32 -3.81
CA THR A 370 9.01 -18.23 -2.58
C THR A 370 7.60 -17.73 -2.90
N CYS A 371 6.62 -18.15 -2.08
CA CYS A 371 5.28 -17.58 -2.11
C CYS A 371 5.16 -16.45 -1.09
N ASP A 372 5.87 -15.38 -1.36
CA ASP A 372 5.60 -14.08 -0.76
C ASP A 372 4.56 -13.32 -1.61
N GLU A 373 3.95 -12.28 -1.04
CA GLU A 373 2.72 -11.66 -1.55
C GLU A 373 2.90 -10.77 -2.79
N ASP A 374 3.80 -11.12 -3.71
CA ASP A 374 4.22 -10.28 -4.82
C ASP A 374 3.64 -10.74 -6.17
N LYS A 375 2.31 -10.56 -6.27
CA LYS A 375 1.56 -10.26 -7.51
C LYS A 375 0.09 -10.02 -7.14
N VAL A 376 -0.31 -8.76 -7.02
CA VAL A 376 -0.98 -8.04 -8.12
C VAL A 376 -0.95 -6.54 -7.82
N LEU A 377 -0.29 -5.79 -8.70
CA LEU A 377 -0.93 -4.68 -9.39
C LEU A 377 -0.56 -4.82 -10.87
N ASP A 378 -1.37 -5.56 -11.63
CA ASP A 378 -1.36 -5.58 -13.11
C ASP A 378 -2.28 -4.43 -13.58
N GLN A 379 -1.89 -3.22 -13.19
CA GLN A 379 -1.72 -2.19 -14.19
C GLN A 379 -0.25 -2.30 -14.60
N ASP A 380 0.06 -2.21 -15.89
CA ASP A 380 1.45 -2.21 -16.40
C ASP A 380 2.23 -0.98 -15.88
N TYR A 381 2.61 -1.00 -14.61
CA TYR A 381 3.35 0.03 -13.90
C TYR A 381 4.75 -0.50 -13.59
N HIS A 382 5.51 -0.77 -14.66
CA HIS A 382 6.93 -1.05 -14.55
C HIS A 382 7.73 0.21 -14.90
N LEU A 383 8.68 0.57 -14.04
CA LEU A 383 9.59 1.70 -14.26
C LEU A 383 10.78 1.29 -15.13
N GLU A 384 10.74 1.65 -16.42
CA GLU A 384 11.86 1.42 -17.33
C GLU A 384 12.86 2.58 -17.35
N GLN A 385 14.14 2.27 -17.56
CA GLN A 385 15.19 3.27 -17.64
C GLN A 385 15.12 4.05 -18.97
N VAL A 386 15.03 5.39 -18.88
CA VAL A 386 15.17 6.28 -20.05
C VAL A 386 16.64 6.35 -20.45
N SER A 387 17.14 5.35 -21.19
CA SER A 387 18.57 5.21 -21.49
C SER A 387 19.16 6.27 -22.44
N SER A 388 18.32 7.17 -22.97
CA SER A 388 18.70 8.38 -23.72
C SER A 388 18.92 9.62 -22.83
N TRP A 389 18.65 9.52 -21.53
CA TRP A 389 18.82 10.60 -20.56
C TRP A 389 20.01 10.31 -19.61
N PRO A 390 20.85 11.30 -19.28
CA PRO A 390 20.89 12.65 -19.86
C PRO A 390 21.50 12.63 -21.27
N GLN A 391 21.08 13.56 -22.13
CA GLN A 391 21.58 13.65 -23.52
C GLN A 391 23.04 14.15 -23.59
N SER A 392 23.51 14.83 -22.55
CA SER A 392 24.89 15.31 -22.39
C SER A 392 25.47 14.90 -21.05
N SER A 393 26.78 14.67 -20.98
CA SER A 393 27.45 14.36 -19.71
C SER A 393 27.39 15.54 -18.74
N LEU A 394 26.91 15.27 -17.53
CA LEU A 394 26.77 16.24 -16.43
C LEU A 394 28.07 16.47 -15.64
N GLN A 395 29.17 15.75 -15.94
CA GLN A 395 30.47 15.84 -15.26
C GLN A 395 30.40 15.77 -13.72
N LEU A 396 29.59 14.85 -13.20
CA LEU A 396 29.29 14.75 -11.77
C LEU A 396 30.43 14.11 -10.95
N GLY A 397 30.49 14.53 -9.69
CA GLY A 397 31.19 13.82 -8.61
C GLY A 397 30.35 12.65 -8.09
N GLN A 398 30.65 12.19 -6.88
CA GLN A 398 29.72 11.30 -6.18
C GLN A 398 28.40 12.05 -5.93
N VAL A 399 27.30 11.58 -6.53
CA VAL A 399 25.97 12.15 -6.31
C VAL A 399 25.51 11.75 -4.93
N SER A 400 25.26 12.73 -4.06
CA SER A 400 24.93 12.48 -2.66
C SER A 400 23.48 12.79 -2.32
N GLY A 401 22.84 13.69 -3.07
CA GLY A 401 21.42 14.01 -2.88
C GLY A 401 20.74 14.54 -4.15
N LEU A 402 19.41 14.41 -4.21
CA LEU A 402 18.52 14.87 -5.27
C LEU A 402 17.29 15.57 -4.68
N ALA A 403 16.88 16.67 -5.28
CA ALA A 403 15.64 17.38 -4.95
C ALA A 403 14.94 17.88 -6.23
N LEU A 404 13.78 18.53 -6.06
CA LEU A 404 13.04 19.17 -7.16
C LEU A 404 12.67 20.60 -6.82
N ASP A 405 12.89 21.53 -7.74
CA ASP A 405 12.37 22.88 -7.56
C ASP A 405 10.85 22.93 -7.81
N SER A 406 10.22 24.06 -7.50
CA SER A 406 8.78 24.30 -7.72
C SER A 406 8.32 24.21 -9.18
N ASN A 407 9.24 24.21 -10.15
CA ASN A 407 8.96 23.99 -11.57
C ASN A 407 9.17 22.53 -11.99
N SER A 408 9.44 21.63 -11.04
CA SER A 408 9.86 20.24 -11.26
C SER A 408 11.20 20.07 -11.98
N ASN A 409 12.10 21.06 -11.93
CA ASN A 409 13.48 20.87 -12.38
C ASN A 409 14.26 20.00 -11.39
N LEU A 410 15.11 19.11 -11.89
CA LEU A 410 15.95 18.24 -11.07
C LEU A 410 17.10 19.03 -10.44
N VAL A 411 17.19 19.03 -9.12
CA VAL A 411 18.31 19.60 -8.37
C VAL A 411 19.24 18.46 -7.95
N ILE A 412 20.48 18.48 -8.41
CA ILE A 412 21.50 17.46 -8.13
C ILE A 412 22.53 18.04 -7.17
N PHE A 413 22.79 17.35 -6.05
CA PHE A 413 23.86 17.69 -5.11
C PHE A 413 24.98 16.64 -5.19
N HIS A 414 26.20 17.06 -5.51
CA HIS A 414 27.34 16.16 -5.70
C HIS A 414 28.63 16.70 -5.07
N ARG A 415 29.54 15.78 -4.74
CA ARG A 415 30.81 16.07 -4.04
C ARG A 415 31.93 16.65 -4.92
N GLY A 416 31.65 17.00 -6.18
CA GLY A 416 32.67 17.46 -7.14
C GLY A 416 33.85 16.49 -7.27
N ASP A 417 35.07 17.00 -7.04
CA ASP A 417 36.33 16.25 -6.96
C ASP A 417 36.58 15.58 -5.59
N HIS A 418 35.86 15.96 -4.54
CA HIS A 418 35.97 15.34 -3.23
C HIS A 418 35.28 13.95 -3.20
N ARG A 419 35.80 13.06 -2.36
CA ARG A 419 35.27 11.70 -2.17
C ARG A 419 35.09 11.40 -0.69
N TRP A 420 33.98 10.74 -0.34
CA TRP A 420 33.86 10.10 0.97
C TRP A 420 34.58 8.75 0.92
N GLY A 421 35.75 8.68 1.56
CA GLY A 421 36.51 7.46 1.78
C GLY A 421 36.58 7.04 3.26
N MET A 422 37.22 5.90 3.52
CA MET A 422 37.50 5.43 4.88
C MET A 422 38.46 6.37 5.64
N ASP A 423 39.23 7.17 4.91
CA ASP A 423 40.23 8.14 5.38
C ASP A 423 39.68 9.55 5.63
N SER A 424 38.43 9.84 5.25
CA SER A 424 37.86 11.19 5.38
C SER A 424 37.71 11.65 6.84
N PHE A 425 37.60 10.72 7.80
CA PHE A 425 37.32 11.01 9.21
C PHE A 425 38.13 10.13 10.17
N ASN A 426 38.45 10.66 11.35
CA ASN A 426 38.99 9.86 12.46
C ASN A 426 37.89 9.25 13.35
N ASN A 427 38.31 8.46 14.34
CA ASN A 427 37.44 7.79 15.32
C ASN A 427 36.60 8.76 16.18
N GLN A 428 37.01 10.02 16.30
CA GLN A 428 36.26 11.09 16.97
C GLN A 428 35.36 11.87 16.00
N ALA A 429 35.03 11.26 14.86
CA ALA A 429 34.20 11.82 13.78
C ALA A 429 34.73 13.12 13.15
N ARG A 430 35.95 13.58 13.45
CA ARG A 430 36.52 14.83 12.90
C ARG A 430 37.01 14.62 11.48
N TYR A 431 36.62 15.52 10.57
CA TYR A 431 37.08 15.53 9.19
C TYR A 431 38.59 15.83 9.11
N LEU A 432 39.33 14.96 8.40
CA LEU A 432 40.79 14.99 8.32
C LEU A 432 41.33 15.79 7.14
N GLN A 433 40.63 15.77 6.00
CA GLN A 433 41.10 16.36 4.73
C GLN A 433 40.81 17.88 4.62
N ARG A 434 40.78 18.61 5.75
CA ARG A 434 40.48 20.07 5.78
C ARG A 434 41.43 20.91 4.92
N SER A 435 42.66 20.43 4.70
CA SER A 435 43.69 21.10 3.89
C SER A 435 43.38 21.16 2.39
N LEU A 436 42.42 20.37 1.89
CA LEU A 436 41.96 20.46 0.50
C LEU A 436 41.21 21.78 0.22
N GLY A 437 40.71 22.45 1.26
CA GLY A 437 39.78 23.57 1.12
C GLY A 437 38.36 23.10 0.75
N PRO A 438 37.41 24.02 0.53
CA PRO A 438 36.07 23.66 0.05
C PRO A 438 36.11 23.28 -1.43
N ILE A 439 35.12 22.49 -1.87
CA ILE A 439 34.96 22.03 -3.24
C ILE A 439 34.93 23.24 -4.19
N GLN A 440 35.89 23.28 -5.12
CA GLN A 440 36.08 24.40 -6.04
C GLN A 440 35.08 24.39 -7.21
N GLN A 441 34.31 23.32 -7.36
CA GLN A 441 33.30 23.12 -8.39
C GLN A 441 31.93 23.60 -7.88
N SER A 442 30.99 23.91 -8.78
CA SER A 442 29.59 24.03 -8.39
C SER A 442 29.09 22.66 -7.96
N THR A 443 28.55 22.53 -6.74
CA THR A 443 28.08 21.26 -6.17
C THR A 443 26.58 21.05 -6.34
N ILE A 444 25.82 22.13 -6.56
CA ILE A 444 24.38 22.13 -6.78
C ILE A 444 24.11 22.48 -8.24
N LEU A 445 23.55 21.54 -9.00
CA LEU A 445 23.17 21.73 -10.40
C LEU A 445 21.66 21.61 -10.54
N VAL A 446 21.00 22.61 -11.13
CA VAL A 446 19.60 22.52 -11.57
C VAL A 446 19.60 22.08 -13.03
N VAL A 447 18.87 21.02 -13.33
CA VAL A 447 18.91 20.29 -14.59
C VAL A 447 17.49 20.10 -15.12
N ASP A 448 17.33 20.28 -16.42
CA ASP A 448 16.07 20.05 -17.14
C ASP A 448 15.74 18.54 -17.13
N PRO A 449 14.58 18.12 -16.58
CA PRO A 449 14.24 16.72 -16.42
C PRO A 449 13.94 16.02 -17.75
N SER A 450 13.78 16.77 -18.86
CA SER A 450 13.44 16.22 -20.17
C SER A 450 14.67 15.78 -20.98
N ASP A 451 15.71 16.62 -21.06
CA ASP A 451 16.92 16.39 -21.86
C ASP A 451 18.20 16.19 -21.03
N GLY A 452 18.20 16.59 -19.75
CA GLY A 452 19.39 16.52 -18.89
C GLY A 452 20.36 17.70 -19.07
N ARG A 453 19.90 18.82 -19.63
CA ARG A 453 20.67 20.06 -19.79
C ARG A 453 20.75 20.82 -18.47
N ILE A 454 21.95 21.30 -18.12
CA ILE A 454 22.14 22.16 -16.95
C ILE A 454 21.48 23.53 -17.21
N LEU A 455 20.50 23.88 -16.37
CA LEU A 455 19.82 25.17 -16.35
C LEU A 455 20.51 26.18 -15.44
N LYS A 456 21.08 25.70 -14.33
CA LYS A 456 21.78 26.52 -13.32
C LYS A 456 22.85 25.72 -12.59
N ALA A 457 23.90 26.40 -12.15
CA ALA A 457 24.93 25.85 -11.28
C ALA A 457 25.22 26.81 -10.12
N SER A 458 25.39 26.27 -8.91
CA SER A 458 25.52 26.99 -7.64
C SER A 458 26.32 26.15 -6.62
N GLY A 459 26.57 26.70 -5.43
CA GLY A 459 27.24 25.99 -4.33
C GLY A 459 28.77 26.02 -4.36
N ARG A 460 29.38 26.89 -5.16
CA ARG A 460 30.83 26.89 -5.40
C ARG A 460 31.59 27.39 -4.16
N ASN A 461 32.64 26.69 -3.74
CA ASN A 461 33.46 27.02 -2.56
C ASN A 461 32.71 27.00 -1.22
N MET A 462 31.51 26.40 -1.15
CA MET A 462 30.69 26.39 0.06
C MET A 462 30.84 25.13 0.91
N PHE A 463 31.05 23.97 0.28
CA PHE A 463 30.92 22.65 0.90
C PHE A 463 32.25 21.89 0.91
N TYR A 464 32.39 20.97 1.86
CA TYR A 464 33.55 20.07 1.98
C TYR A 464 33.19 18.62 1.70
N LEU A 465 32.02 18.17 2.17
CA LEU A 465 31.55 16.82 1.93
C LEU A 465 30.00 16.77 1.95
N PRO A 466 29.36 17.22 0.85
CA PRO A 466 27.91 17.14 0.60
C PRO A 466 27.27 15.80 0.98
N HIS A 467 26.05 15.84 1.50
CA HIS A 467 25.22 14.65 1.70
C HIS A 467 23.81 14.86 1.13
N GLY A 468 22.78 15.02 1.97
CA GLY A 468 21.40 15.21 1.55
C GLY A 468 21.08 16.64 1.08
N ILE A 469 20.01 16.77 0.29
CA ILE A 469 19.45 18.04 -0.17
C ILE A 469 17.93 17.94 -0.24
N THR A 470 17.24 19.00 0.17
CA THR A 470 15.81 19.20 -0.12
C THR A 470 15.53 20.66 -0.46
N THR A 471 14.34 20.95 -0.95
CA THR A 471 13.88 22.27 -1.41
C THR A 471 12.68 22.72 -0.59
N ASP A 472 12.70 23.95 -0.07
CA ASP A 472 11.50 24.51 0.55
C ASP A 472 10.55 25.18 -0.46
N LYS A 473 9.36 25.56 0.02
CA LYS A 473 8.30 26.22 -0.76
C LYS A 473 8.74 27.52 -1.45
N ASP A 474 9.83 28.14 -1.01
CA ASP A 474 10.39 29.37 -1.58
C ASP A 474 11.61 29.05 -2.49
N ASN A 475 11.79 27.77 -2.86
CA ASN A 475 12.88 27.17 -3.60
C ASN A 475 14.26 27.21 -2.93
N ASN A 476 14.39 27.53 -1.64
CA ASN A 476 15.72 27.52 -1.01
C ASN A 476 16.20 26.08 -0.82
N TYR A 477 17.51 25.87 -0.95
CA TYR A 477 18.12 24.57 -0.74
C TYR A 477 18.42 24.36 0.74
N TRP A 478 17.92 23.28 1.31
CA TRP A 478 18.32 22.79 2.62
C TRP A 478 19.26 21.62 2.42
N VAL A 479 20.49 21.74 2.89
CA VAL A 479 21.58 20.79 2.60
C VAL A 479 22.29 20.36 3.87
N THR A 480 22.77 19.12 3.89
CA THR A 480 23.64 18.61 4.93
C THR A 480 25.07 18.45 4.41
N ASP A 481 26.04 18.83 5.24
CA ASP A 481 27.46 18.57 4.98
C ASP A 481 28.06 17.80 6.16
N VAL A 482 28.53 16.58 5.87
CA VAL A 482 29.02 15.68 6.92
C VAL A 482 30.41 16.03 7.42
N ALA A 483 31.22 16.79 6.67
CA ALA A 483 32.53 17.27 7.10
C ALA A 483 32.40 18.53 7.97
N LEU A 484 31.46 19.41 7.62
CA LEU A 484 31.10 20.57 8.44
C LEU A 484 30.27 20.17 9.68
N HIS A 485 29.61 19.00 9.67
CA HIS A 485 28.63 18.60 10.69
C HIS A 485 27.48 19.61 10.84
N GLN A 486 27.06 20.21 9.72
CA GLN A 486 26.07 21.28 9.69
C GLN A 486 24.90 20.97 8.77
N VAL A 487 23.78 21.64 9.06
CA VAL A 487 22.66 21.81 8.14
C VAL A 487 22.61 23.27 7.72
N LEU A 488 22.59 23.53 6.42
CA LEU A 488 22.61 24.88 5.86
C LEU A 488 21.35 25.12 5.03
N LYS A 489 20.74 26.29 5.19
CA LYS A 489 19.78 26.84 4.22
C LYS A 489 20.54 27.77 3.27
N VAL A 490 20.42 27.55 1.96
CA VAL A 490 21.13 28.29 0.91
C VAL A 490 20.13 28.90 -0.07
N ASP A 491 20.38 30.12 -0.54
CA ASP A 491 19.53 30.75 -1.55
C ASP A 491 19.61 30.05 -2.92
N SER A 492 18.49 30.02 -3.64
CA SER A 492 18.41 29.48 -5.00
C SER A 492 18.41 30.56 -6.07
N ASP A 493 18.58 31.84 -5.71
CA ASP A 493 18.72 32.92 -6.67
C ASP A 493 20.08 32.91 -7.39
N GLY A 494 21.05 32.12 -6.90
CA GLY A 494 22.36 31.92 -7.52
C GLY A 494 23.44 32.88 -7.02
N ARG A 495 23.22 33.50 -5.85
CA ARG A 495 24.22 34.31 -5.14
C ARG A 495 24.98 33.51 -4.08
N ASP A 496 24.74 32.20 -3.97
CA ASP A 496 25.45 31.24 -3.13
C ASP A 496 25.49 31.66 -1.65
N ARG A 497 24.37 32.19 -1.12
CA ARG A 497 24.31 32.73 0.26
C ARG A 497 23.73 31.73 1.23
N ILE A 498 24.40 31.55 2.35
CA ILE A 498 23.85 30.85 3.52
C ILE A 498 22.85 31.78 4.22
N LEU A 499 21.59 31.37 4.25
CA LEU A 499 20.47 32.06 4.90
C LEU A 499 20.31 31.64 6.37
N LEU A 500 20.65 30.39 6.69
CA LEU A 500 20.66 29.83 8.03
C LEU A 500 21.73 28.74 8.12
N ALA A 501 22.38 28.61 9.27
CA ALA A 501 23.24 27.50 9.60
C ALA A 501 22.85 26.92 10.97
N LEU A 502 22.72 25.59 11.03
CA LEU A 502 22.52 24.81 12.26
C LEU A 502 23.75 23.89 12.43
N GLY A 503 24.22 23.73 13.66
CA GLY A 503 25.52 23.09 13.93
C GLY A 503 26.70 24.07 13.92
N GLU A 504 27.85 23.64 14.44
CA GLU A 504 29.10 24.39 14.39
C GLU A 504 30.08 23.73 13.40
N ALA A 505 30.64 24.54 12.49
CA ALA A 505 31.47 24.07 11.38
C ALA A 505 32.68 23.24 11.85
N PHE A 506 32.70 21.99 11.41
CA PHE A 506 33.67 20.95 11.72
C PHE A 506 33.80 20.56 13.20
N THR A 507 32.78 20.84 14.02
CA THR A 507 32.70 20.46 15.44
C THR A 507 31.61 19.41 15.63
N PRO A 508 31.94 18.10 15.67
CA PRO A 508 30.96 17.05 15.89
C PRO A 508 30.49 17.05 17.35
N GLY A 509 29.19 16.87 17.56
CA GLY A 509 28.59 16.75 18.90
C GLY A 509 27.23 16.05 18.87
N SER A 510 26.62 15.92 20.06
CA SER A 510 25.36 15.19 20.26
C SER A 510 24.34 15.93 21.13
N ASP A 511 24.60 17.20 21.45
CA ASP A 511 23.65 18.09 22.12
C ASP A 511 22.62 18.68 21.12
N ILE A 512 21.85 19.68 21.54
CA ILE A 512 20.80 20.30 20.70
C ILE A 512 21.33 21.31 19.67
N ASN A 513 22.59 21.75 19.80
CA ASN A 513 23.23 22.76 18.96
C ASN A 513 24.24 22.15 17.99
N HIS A 514 24.71 20.94 18.24
CA HIS A 514 25.69 20.22 17.42
C HIS A 514 25.10 18.94 16.81
N PHE A 515 25.52 18.63 15.57
CA PHE A 515 25.27 17.35 14.92
C PHE A 515 26.57 16.54 14.83
N CYS A 516 26.48 15.27 14.45
CA CYS A 516 27.64 14.45 14.12
C CYS A 516 27.37 13.72 12.81
N LYS A 517 27.81 14.37 11.72
CA LYS A 517 27.58 13.96 10.33
C LYS A 517 26.07 13.78 10.04
N PRO A 518 25.30 14.90 10.01
CA PRO A 518 23.87 14.84 9.68
C PRO A 518 23.69 14.31 8.26
N THR A 519 22.70 13.46 8.07
CA THR A 519 22.47 12.73 6.82
C THR A 519 21.52 13.50 5.90
N ASP A 520 20.35 13.90 6.37
CA ASP A 520 19.32 14.44 5.48
C ASP A 520 18.38 15.45 6.16
N VAL A 521 17.61 16.15 5.35
CA VAL A 521 16.60 17.13 5.77
C VAL A 521 15.29 16.91 5.03
N ALA A 522 14.18 16.90 5.77
CA ALA A 522 12.84 17.12 5.22
C ALA A 522 12.25 18.43 5.75
N VAL A 523 11.43 19.10 4.94
CA VAL A 523 10.73 20.34 5.31
C VAL A 523 9.23 20.14 5.21
N ASP A 524 8.50 20.55 6.23
CA ASP A 524 7.03 20.62 6.20
C ASP A 524 6.59 21.75 5.25
N THR A 525 5.87 21.38 4.20
CA THR A 525 5.42 22.31 3.16
C THR A 525 4.32 23.28 3.62
N GLU A 526 3.60 22.97 4.70
CA GLU A 526 2.60 23.87 5.29
C GLU A 526 3.21 24.82 6.33
N THR A 527 4.00 24.30 7.28
CA THR A 527 4.51 25.08 8.42
C THR A 527 5.90 25.67 8.19
N GLY A 528 6.70 25.04 7.34
CA GLY A 528 8.13 25.32 7.20
C GLY A 528 9.00 24.69 8.29
N ASP A 529 8.44 23.89 9.21
CA ASP A 529 9.22 23.15 10.19
C ASP A 529 10.20 22.17 9.51
N ILE A 530 11.37 21.99 10.11
CA ILE A 530 12.52 21.30 9.53
C ILE A 530 12.80 20.04 10.34
N PHE A 531 12.97 18.92 9.67
CA PHE A 531 13.36 17.63 10.26
C PHE A 531 14.76 17.29 9.80
N VAL A 532 15.67 17.03 10.74
CA VAL A 532 17.07 16.69 10.47
C VAL A 532 17.35 15.28 10.99
N SER A 533 17.91 14.41 10.15
CA SER A 533 18.43 13.11 10.58
C SER A 533 19.91 13.24 10.95
N ASP A 534 20.22 13.04 12.23
CA ASP A 534 21.58 13.13 12.76
C ASP A 534 22.19 11.72 12.80
N GLY A 535 22.40 11.18 11.59
CA GLY A 535 22.36 9.74 11.35
C GLY A 535 23.58 8.96 11.82
N TYR A 536 24.77 9.31 11.36
CA TYR A 536 25.95 8.42 11.44
C TYR A 536 26.48 8.18 12.85
N CYS A 537 26.38 9.16 13.76
CA CYS A 537 26.86 9.00 15.14
C CYS A 537 25.72 8.95 16.17
N ASN A 538 24.66 9.73 15.97
CA ASN A 538 23.73 10.09 17.04
C ASN A 538 22.36 9.39 16.94
N ALA A 539 22.05 8.69 15.84
CA ALA A 539 20.86 7.84 15.68
C ALA A 539 19.53 8.50 16.14
N ARG A 540 19.33 9.77 15.77
CA ARG A 540 18.20 10.60 16.21
C ARG A 540 17.65 11.48 15.08
N ILE A 541 16.39 11.87 15.22
CA ILE A 541 15.75 12.90 14.40
C ILE A 541 15.51 14.14 15.27
N LEU A 542 15.85 15.32 14.78
CA LEU A 542 15.59 16.61 15.43
C LEU A 542 14.56 17.40 14.61
N LYS A 543 13.61 18.03 15.29
CA LYS A 543 12.65 18.97 14.71
C LYS A 543 13.02 20.40 15.11
N PHE A 544 13.13 21.29 14.13
CA PHE A 544 13.33 22.73 14.28
C PHE A 544 12.16 23.50 13.65
N SER A 545 11.93 24.74 14.09
CA SER A 545 11.03 25.66 13.41
C SER A 545 11.64 26.22 12.12
N ALA A 546 10.82 26.79 11.24
CA ALA A 546 11.27 27.44 9.99
C ALA A 546 12.39 28.50 10.15
N ASP A 547 12.53 29.10 11.34
CA ASP A 547 13.59 30.06 11.70
C ASP A 547 14.76 29.45 12.50
N GLY A 548 14.85 28.12 12.57
CA GLY A 548 16.00 27.39 13.11
C GLY A 548 15.98 27.14 14.62
N LYS A 549 14.88 27.39 15.34
CA LYS A 549 14.80 27.10 16.78
C LYS A 549 14.51 25.62 17.01
N TYR A 550 15.25 24.98 17.90
CA TYR A 550 14.99 23.61 18.32
C TYR A 550 13.60 23.48 18.96
N LEU A 551 12.81 22.50 18.48
CA LEU A 551 11.47 22.19 18.99
C LEU A 551 11.42 20.87 19.76
N SER A 552 11.92 19.77 19.17
CA SER A 552 11.93 18.46 19.80
C SER A 552 12.89 17.47 19.12
N GLN A 553 13.08 16.29 19.71
CA GLN A 553 13.80 15.17 19.09
C GLN A 553 13.18 13.83 19.47
N TRP A 554 13.49 12.78 18.69
CA TRP A 554 13.20 11.37 19.00
C TRP A 554 14.29 10.45 18.44
N GLY A 555 14.28 9.19 18.87
CA GLY A 555 15.40 8.26 18.69
C GLY A 555 16.34 8.27 19.90
N ALA A 556 17.64 8.03 19.66
CA ALA A 556 18.64 8.10 20.71
C ALA A 556 18.75 9.52 21.30
N GLY A 557 19.09 9.62 22.60
CA GLY A 557 19.09 10.89 23.33
C GLY A 557 17.71 11.44 23.72
N SER A 558 16.59 10.81 23.33
CA SER A 558 15.28 11.14 23.89
C SER A 558 15.21 10.81 25.38
N SER A 559 14.76 11.76 26.21
CA SER A 559 14.45 11.52 27.63
C SER A 559 13.10 10.81 27.84
N ASP A 560 12.17 10.91 26.89
CA ASP A 560 10.94 10.13 26.86
C ASP A 560 11.21 8.74 26.27
N ARG A 561 11.08 7.71 27.11
CA ARG A 561 11.21 6.30 26.72
C ARG A 561 10.21 5.87 25.63
N ARG A 562 9.07 6.56 25.47
CA ARG A 562 8.10 6.28 24.40
C ARG A 562 8.55 6.79 23.03
N ARG A 563 9.52 7.70 23.01
CA ARG A 563 10.16 8.26 21.80
C ARG A 563 11.59 7.72 21.60
N GLN A 564 12.02 6.75 22.41
CA GLN A 564 13.27 6.03 22.22
C GLN A 564 13.07 4.94 21.16
N THR A 565 13.14 5.34 19.90
CA THR A 565 13.21 4.41 18.76
C THR A 565 14.65 3.98 18.51
N PRO A 566 14.97 2.68 18.42
CA PRO A 566 16.32 2.21 18.15
C PRO A 566 16.65 2.32 16.65
N PHE A 567 16.96 3.52 16.18
CA PHE A 567 17.51 3.72 14.84
C PHE A 567 18.97 3.22 14.76
N GLN A 568 19.40 2.83 13.56
CA GLN A 568 20.78 2.52 13.22
C GLN A 568 21.12 3.20 11.89
N ILE A 569 21.56 4.46 12.00
CA ILE A 569 21.80 5.40 10.91
C ILE A 569 20.50 5.74 10.14
N PRO A 570 19.63 6.60 10.72
CA PRO A 570 18.57 7.25 9.94
C PRO A 570 19.23 8.10 8.84
N HIS A 571 18.98 7.77 7.58
CA HIS A 571 19.82 8.18 6.46
C HIS A 571 19.14 9.10 5.45
N SER A 572 17.83 8.94 5.27
CA SER A 572 17.02 9.76 4.37
C SER A 572 15.67 10.04 5.03
N LEU A 573 15.12 11.22 4.77
CA LEU A 573 13.88 11.73 5.31
C LEU A 573 12.94 12.18 4.20
N VAL A 574 11.66 11.85 4.34
CA VAL A 574 10.60 12.42 3.49
C VAL A 574 9.41 12.84 4.34
N PHE A 575 8.89 14.04 4.09
CA PHE A 575 7.66 14.55 4.68
C PHE A 575 6.47 14.20 3.78
N LEU A 576 5.36 13.78 4.38
CA LEU A 576 4.14 13.33 3.71
C LEU A 576 3.00 14.33 4.02
N PRO A 577 2.74 15.34 3.17
CA PRO A 577 1.84 16.45 3.50
C PRO A 577 0.39 16.04 3.72
N ASP A 578 -0.09 15.07 2.95
CA ASP A 578 -1.44 14.49 3.05
C ASP A 578 -1.69 13.72 4.36
N ARG A 579 -0.62 13.29 5.03
CA ARG A 579 -0.66 12.46 6.26
C ARG A 579 -0.14 13.20 7.49
N LYS A 580 0.61 14.28 7.31
CA LYS A 580 1.34 15.02 8.37
C LYS A 580 2.31 14.10 9.11
N GLU A 581 3.02 13.30 8.33
CA GLU A 581 4.01 12.33 8.79
C GLU A 581 5.40 12.65 8.23
N VAL A 582 6.44 12.20 8.93
CA VAL A 582 7.81 12.11 8.42
C VAL A 582 8.23 10.66 8.44
N CYS A 583 8.65 10.13 7.28
CA CYS A 583 9.19 8.79 7.13
C CYS A 583 10.72 8.84 7.05
N VAL A 584 11.37 7.81 7.60
CA VAL A 584 12.81 7.72 7.80
C VAL A 584 13.32 6.41 7.21
N ALA A 585 14.30 6.47 6.31
CA ALA A 585 15.08 5.29 5.91
C ALA A 585 16.10 4.97 7.02
N ASP A 586 15.90 3.87 7.73
CA ASP A 586 16.74 3.43 8.85
C ASP A 586 17.80 2.45 8.33
N ARG A 587 18.93 2.99 7.85
CA ARG A 587 19.73 2.35 6.81
C ARG A 587 20.29 1.01 7.21
N GLU A 588 20.97 0.89 8.35
CA GLU A 588 21.61 -0.38 8.73
C GLU A 588 20.63 -1.40 9.30
N ASN A 589 19.37 -1.01 9.57
CA ASN A 589 18.29 -1.92 9.96
C ASN A 589 17.48 -2.45 8.77
N GLY A 590 17.70 -1.92 7.56
CA GLY A 590 17.00 -2.29 6.33
C GLY A 590 15.48 -2.10 6.44
N ARG A 591 15.02 -0.91 6.87
CA ARG A 591 13.58 -0.62 7.04
C ARG A 591 13.26 0.87 6.87
N ILE A 592 11.98 1.15 6.71
CA ILE A 592 11.38 2.49 6.77
C ILE A 592 10.58 2.60 8.06
N GLN A 593 10.67 3.72 8.77
CA GLN A 593 9.79 4.02 9.91
C GLN A 593 9.14 5.40 9.74
N CYS A 594 7.83 5.49 9.93
CA CYS A 594 7.07 6.74 9.80
C CYS A 594 6.57 7.22 11.16
N PHE A 595 6.56 8.54 11.36
CA PHE A 595 6.23 9.21 12.61
C PHE A 595 5.29 10.39 12.35
N ILE A 596 4.38 10.67 13.28
CA ILE A 596 3.55 11.88 13.26
C ILE A 596 4.48 13.09 13.37
N ALA A 597 4.50 13.95 12.35
CA ALA A 597 5.48 15.03 12.21
C ALA A 597 5.39 16.07 13.34
N GLU A 598 4.21 16.24 13.94
CA GLU A 598 4.02 17.16 15.07
C GLU A 598 4.52 16.58 16.41
N THR A 599 4.35 15.27 16.65
CA THR A 599 4.57 14.68 17.98
C THR A 599 5.79 13.77 18.07
N GLY A 600 6.39 13.36 16.94
CA GLY A 600 7.45 12.34 16.89
C GLY A 600 6.98 10.96 17.35
N GLN A 601 5.67 10.70 17.35
CA GLN A 601 5.11 9.40 17.72
C GLN A 601 5.18 8.44 16.53
N PHE A 602 5.62 7.20 16.79
CA PHE A 602 5.68 6.13 15.80
C PHE A 602 4.29 5.81 15.23
N VAL A 603 4.19 5.76 13.90
CA VAL A 603 2.99 5.37 13.16
C VAL A 603 3.12 3.93 12.68
N LYS A 604 4.18 3.64 11.91
CA LYS A 604 4.39 2.31 11.30
C LYS A 604 5.82 2.05 10.88
N GLU A 605 6.12 0.78 10.68
CA GLU A 605 7.35 0.26 10.09
C GLU A 605 7.04 -0.44 8.76
N ILE A 606 7.94 -0.32 7.79
CA ILE A 606 7.98 -1.13 6.57
C ILE A 606 9.35 -1.80 6.51
N LYS A 607 9.38 -3.11 6.74
CA LYS A 607 10.58 -3.93 6.62
C LYS A 607 10.33 -5.05 5.61
N LYS A 608 11.34 -5.29 4.78
CA LYS A 608 11.29 -6.16 3.61
C LYS A 608 12.64 -6.86 3.45
N ASP A 609 12.62 -8.17 3.23
CA ASP A 609 13.84 -8.97 3.09
C ASP A 609 14.55 -8.67 1.76
N GLU A 610 13.77 -8.27 0.76
CA GLU A 610 14.16 -7.75 -0.55
C GLU A 610 15.08 -6.52 -0.45
N PHE A 611 15.04 -5.77 0.66
CA PHE A 611 15.96 -4.66 0.92
C PHE A 611 17.40 -5.12 1.23
N GLY A 612 17.68 -6.42 1.40
CA GLY A 612 19.05 -6.90 1.63
C GLY A 612 19.69 -6.40 2.94
N GLY A 613 18.87 -5.99 3.90
CA GLY A 613 19.35 -5.44 5.17
C GLY A 613 19.91 -4.02 5.13
N LYS A 614 19.97 -3.33 3.98
CA LYS A 614 20.23 -1.88 3.96
C LYS A 614 19.31 -1.08 3.03
N LEU A 615 18.78 0.04 3.55
CA LEU A 615 17.93 0.95 2.77
C LEU A 615 18.48 2.38 2.80
N PHE A 616 18.88 2.92 1.64
CA PHE A 616 19.62 4.18 1.58
C PHE A 616 18.70 5.39 1.53
N ALA A 617 17.74 5.42 0.60
CA ALA A 617 16.89 6.60 0.42
C ALA A 617 15.45 6.26 0.09
N ILE A 618 14.56 7.22 0.40
CA ILE A 618 13.13 7.13 0.17
C ILE A 618 12.56 8.48 -0.31
N THR A 619 11.54 8.42 -1.15
CA THR A 619 10.70 9.57 -1.54
C THR A 619 9.24 9.15 -1.64
N TYR A 620 8.31 10.10 -1.72
CA TYR A 620 6.87 9.84 -1.56
C TYR A 620 6.01 10.49 -2.64
N SER A 621 4.93 9.82 -3.01
CA SER A 621 3.84 10.33 -3.82
C SER A 621 2.50 10.20 -3.07
N PRO A 622 1.67 11.25 -3.00
CA PRO A 622 0.31 11.15 -2.47
C PRO A 622 -0.70 10.51 -3.45
N VAL A 623 -0.24 9.96 -4.60
CA VAL A 623 -1.12 9.35 -5.60
C VAL A 623 -1.77 8.07 -5.05
N GLY A 624 -3.09 7.96 -5.23
CA GLY A 624 -3.88 6.82 -4.76
C GLY A 624 -3.91 6.74 -3.23
N ASP A 625 -3.53 5.58 -2.70
CA ASP A 625 -3.37 5.36 -1.25
C ASP A 625 -1.95 5.70 -0.74
N GLY A 626 -1.18 6.44 -1.53
CA GLY A 626 0.22 6.83 -1.26
C GLY A 626 1.24 5.78 -1.74
N LEU A 627 2.32 6.25 -2.35
CA LEU A 627 3.45 5.43 -2.81
C LEU A 627 4.76 5.93 -2.21
N ILE A 628 5.57 5.04 -1.65
CA ILE A 628 6.97 5.30 -1.30
C ILE A 628 7.85 4.66 -2.37
N PHE A 629 8.77 5.45 -2.94
CA PHE A 629 9.84 4.93 -3.80
C PHE A 629 11.11 4.83 -2.96
N ALA A 630 11.87 3.74 -3.09
CA ALA A 630 13.03 3.48 -2.24
C ALA A 630 14.19 2.85 -3.01
N VAL A 631 15.41 2.96 -2.49
CA VAL A 631 16.61 2.26 -3.01
C VAL A 631 17.37 1.56 -1.89
N ASN A 632 17.75 0.31 -2.12
CA ASN A 632 18.56 -0.48 -1.18
C ASN A 632 20.07 -0.29 -1.40
N GLY A 633 20.89 -0.82 -0.49
CA GLY A 633 22.34 -0.79 -0.60
C GLY A 633 23.00 -2.10 -0.19
N GLU A 634 24.28 -2.24 -0.49
CA GLU A 634 25.02 -3.48 -0.25
C GLU A 634 25.25 -3.72 1.25
N SER A 635 25.10 -4.98 1.68
CA SER A 635 25.26 -5.41 3.06
C SER A 635 26.19 -6.60 3.18
N LEU A 636 27.10 -6.54 4.15
CA LEU A 636 28.09 -7.60 4.41
C LEU A 636 27.45 -8.89 4.98
N TYR A 637 26.23 -8.81 5.49
CA TYR A 637 25.55 -9.89 6.20
C TYR A 637 24.41 -10.53 5.41
N HIS A 638 23.81 -9.80 4.46
CA HIS A 638 22.66 -10.23 3.67
C HIS A 638 22.86 -9.77 2.23
N SER A 639 22.99 -10.70 1.29
CA SER A 639 23.18 -10.35 -0.12
C SER A 639 21.84 -10.30 -0.84
N ALA A 640 21.43 -9.11 -1.26
CA ALA A 640 20.34 -8.90 -2.20
C ALA A 640 20.82 -7.97 -3.33
N PRO A 641 20.30 -8.12 -4.57
CA PRO A 641 20.65 -7.23 -5.66
C PRO A 641 20.26 -5.78 -5.38
N LEU A 642 21.08 -4.84 -5.86
CA LEU A 642 20.76 -3.41 -5.79
C LEU A 642 19.62 -3.06 -6.75
N ARG A 643 18.53 -2.52 -6.21
CA ARG A 643 17.29 -2.20 -6.93
C ARG A 643 16.62 -0.94 -6.39
N GLY A 644 15.83 -0.31 -7.24
CA GLY A 644 14.76 0.58 -6.81
C GLY A 644 13.49 -0.20 -6.53
N PHE A 645 12.67 0.28 -5.60
CA PHE A 645 11.41 -0.30 -5.18
C PHE A 645 10.31 0.76 -5.25
N VAL A 646 9.13 0.36 -5.73
CA VAL A 646 7.88 1.12 -5.56
C VAL A 646 7.07 0.39 -4.49
N ILE A 647 6.62 1.07 -3.45
CA ILE A 647 5.97 0.48 -2.28
C ILE A 647 4.65 1.21 -2.04
N ASN A 648 3.54 0.49 -1.89
CA ASN A 648 2.29 1.12 -1.46
C ASN A 648 2.40 1.51 0.03
N TYR A 649 2.26 2.79 0.34
CA TYR A 649 2.35 3.31 1.70
C TYR A 649 1.35 2.60 2.62
N SER A 650 0.11 2.37 2.15
CA SER A 650 -0.97 1.88 3.01
C SER A 650 -0.87 0.37 3.26
N THR A 651 -0.58 -0.43 2.24
CA THR A 651 -0.51 -1.90 2.35
C THR A 651 0.89 -2.45 2.68
N ASN A 652 1.94 -1.63 2.66
CA ASN A 652 3.34 -2.02 2.83
C ASN A 652 3.88 -3.00 1.74
N ARG A 653 3.14 -3.21 0.65
CA ARG A 653 3.53 -4.13 -0.43
C ARG A 653 4.44 -3.46 -1.44
N ILE A 654 5.43 -4.19 -1.93
CA ILE A 654 6.22 -3.79 -3.10
C ILE A 654 5.31 -3.97 -4.32
N LEU A 655 5.21 -2.94 -5.14
CA LEU A 655 4.38 -2.91 -6.35
C LEU A 655 5.21 -3.16 -7.61
N ASP A 656 6.44 -2.63 -7.63
CA ASP A 656 7.38 -2.76 -8.73
C ASP A 656 8.82 -2.73 -8.18
N THR A 657 9.75 -3.35 -8.91
CA THR A 657 11.19 -3.21 -8.66
C THR A 657 11.92 -2.92 -9.97
N PHE A 658 12.76 -1.90 -9.97
CA PHE A 658 13.43 -1.41 -11.18
C PHE A 658 14.95 -1.38 -11.03
N ILE A 659 15.64 -1.57 -12.16
CA ILE A 659 17.10 -1.55 -12.30
C ILE A 659 17.47 -0.81 -13.59
N PRO A 660 18.67 -0.20 -13.70
CA PRO A 660 19.08 0.41 -14.96
C PRO A 660 19.39 -0.68 -16.00
N SER A 661 18.90 -0.52 -17.23
CA SER A 661 18.91 -1.56 -18.27
C SER A 661 20.29 -1.85 -18.87
N LYS A 662 21.27 -0.94 -18.68
CA LYS A 662 22.63 -1.05 -19.28
C LYS A 662 23.77 -0.96 -18.25
N LYS A 663 23.45 -0.72 -16.99
CA LYS A 663 24.40 -0.58 -15.88
C LYS A 663 23.72 -1.11 -14.62
N GLU A 664 24.48 -1.78 -13.77
CA GLU A 664 24.02 -2.02 -12.40
C GLU A 664 24.12 -0.73 -11.59
N PHE A 665 23.24 -0.57 -10.60
CA PHE A 665 23.52 0.33 -9.48
C PHE A 665 24.83 -0.08 -8.80
N LYS A 666 25.57 0.88 -8.28
CA LYS A 666 26.81 0.66 -7.53
C LYS A 666 26.74 1.22 -6.11
N MET A 667 26.08 2.36 -5.94
CA MET A 667 25.74 2.91 -4.63
C MET A 667 24.59 3.90 -4.81
N PRO A 668 23.35 3.42 -5.01
CA PRO A 668 22.19 4.28 -5.20
C PRO A 668 21.92 4.97 -3.86
N HIS A 669 22.23 6.26 -3.81
CA HIS A 669 22.41 7.02 -2.58
C HIS A 669 21.21 7.90 -2.28
N ASP A 670 20.51 8.38 -3.32
CA ASP A 670 19.30 9.17 -3.17
C ASP A 670 18.29 8.94 -4.31
N ILE A 671 17.02 9.25 -4.07
CA ILE A 671 15.89 9.05 -4.99
C ILE A 671 14.87 10.19 -4.89
N VAL A 672 14.41 10.72 -6.02
CA VAL A 672 13.33 11.74 -6.06
C VAL A 672 12.31 11.44 -7.17
N LEU A 673 11.05 11.78 -6.92
CA LEU A 673 9.92 11.60 -7.83
C LEU A 673 9.42 12.96 -8.34
N SER A 674 9.39 13.12 -9.67
CA SER A 674 8.86 14.29 -10.37
C SER A 674 7.33 14.21 -10.55
N VAL A 675 6.70 15.39 -10.69
CA VAL A 675 5.24 15.56 -10.82
C VAL A 675 4.67 14.87 -12.08
N ASP A 676 5.50 14.68 -13.12
CA ASP A 676 5.14 13.93 -14.33
C ASP A 676 5.16 12.39 -14.15
N GLY A 677 5.62 11.91 -12.99
CA GLY A 677 5.85 10.50 -12.70
C GLY A 677 7.26 9.99 -13.04
N SER A 678 8.17 10.85 -13.49
CA SER A 678 9.58 10.47 -13.70
C SER A 678 10.28 10.24 -12.35
N VAL A 679 10.98 9.12 -12.19
CA VAL A 679 11.81 8.83 -11.01
C VAL A 679 13.28 9.04 -11.35
N PHE A 680 14.01 9.72 -10.48
CA PHE A 680 15.45 9.94 -10.61
C PHE A 680 16.19 9.30 -9.44
N VAL A 681 17.24 8.51 -9.72
CA VAL A 681 18.09 7.87 -8.71
C VAL A 681 19.53 8.37 -8.88
N GLY A 682 20.08 8.95 -7.81
CA GLY A 682 21.46 9.43 -7.74
C GLY A 682 22.37 8.32 -7.23
N ASP A 683 23.39 7.95 -7.99
CA ASP A 683 24.32 6.87 -7.66
C ASP A 683 25.73 7.41 -7.39
N ALA A 684 26.17 7.27 -6.13
CA ALA A 684 27.43 7.77 -5.60
C ALA A 684 28.65 6.93 -6.01
N GLY A 685 28.44 5.69 -6.48
CA GLY A 685 29.50 4.76 -6.88
C GLY A 685 29.87 4.89 -8.36
N SER A 686 28.88 5.23 -9.19
CA SER A 686 29.00 5.42 -10.63
C SER A 686 29.00 6.90 -11.06
N ASN A 687 28.97 7.84 -10.10
CA ASN A 687 28.94 9.30 -10.33
C ASN A 687 27.87 9.70 -11.38
N SER A 688 26.68 9.11 -11.28
CA SER A 688 25.65 9.20 -12.30
C SER A 688 24.26 9.44 -11.69
N VAL A 689 23.35 10.00 -12.48
CA VAL A 689 21.91 9.98 -12.17
C VAL A 689 21.21 9.14 -13.24
N PHE A 690 20.31 8.29 -12.80
CA PHE A 690 19.47 7.45 -13.66
C PHE A 690 18.03 7.99 -13.67
N LYS A 691 17.43 8.10 -14.85
CA LYS A 691 16.00 8.46 -15.02
C LYS A 691 15.19 7.20 -15.37
N PHE A 692 14.05 7.04 -14.72
CA PHE A 692 13.06 6.00 -14.96
C PHE A 692 11.68 6.61 -15.21
N THR A 693 10.87 5.95 -16.04
CA THR A 693 9.49 6.33 -16.34
C THR A 693 8.63 5.10 -16.56
N ALA A 694 7.37 5.14 -16.14
CA ALA A 694 6.40 4.11 -16.53
C ALA A 694 6.06 4.28 -18.02
N GLU A 695 5.97 3.18 -18.78
CA GLU A 695 5.54 3.23 -20.19
C GLU A 695 4.10 3.76 -20.29
N LYS A 696 3.94 4.98 -20.81
CA LYS A 696 2.65 5.40 -21.39
C LYS A 696 2.54 4.74 -22.76
N PHE A 697 1.45 4.01 -23.01
CA PHE A 697 1.12 3.34 -24.27
C PHE A 697 1.12 4.30 -25.49
N HIS A 698 2.30 4.58 -26.04
CA HIS A 698 2.50 5.28 -27.31
C HIS A 698 2.85 4.31 -28.45
N ARG A 699 2.10 3.21 -28.54
CA ARG A 699 2.16 2.34 -29.71
C ARG A 699 1.21 2.86 -30.80
N SER A 700 1.72 3.76 -31.64
CA SER A 700 0.96 4.28 -32.78
C SER A 700 0.49 3.14 -33.70
N VAL A 701 -0.82 2.91 -33.75
CA VAL A 701 -1.42 1.96 -34.71
C VAL A 701 -1.51 2.65 -36.07
N LYS A 702 -0.45 2.56 -36.88
CA LYS A 702 -0.53 2.83 -38.31
C LYS A 702 -1.30 1.71 -39.03
N LYS A 703 -2.63 1.68 -38.88
CA LYS A 703 -3.56 1.08 -39.85
C LYS A 703 -5.01 1.52 -39.62
N ALA A 704 -5.69 1.84 -40.72
CA ALA A 704 -7.07 2.35 -40.79
C ALA A 704 -7.29 3.69 -40.05
N GLY A 705 -7.10 4.81 -40.76
CA GLY A 705 -7.27 6.14 -40.18
C GLY A 705 -8.72 6.51 -39.91
N ILE A 706 -9.01 6.78 -38.64
CA ILE A 706 -10.03 7.71 -38.12
C ILE A 706 -9.33 8.44 -36.98
N GLU A 707 -9.35 9.78 -36.96
CA GLU A 707 -8.88 10.55 -35.80
C GLU A 707 -9.94 10.52 -34.70
N ILE A 708 -9.56 10.04 -33.51
CA ILE A 708 -10.28 10.31 -32.26
C ILE A 708 -9.25 10.80 -31.26
N GLN A 709 -9.39 12.05 -30.84
CA GLN A 709 -8.49 12.70 -29.88
C GLN A 709 -9.11 12.64 -28.49
N GLU A 710 -8.89 11.53 -27.78
CA GLU A 710 -9.21 11.44 -26.34
C GLU A 710 -8.12 12.12 -25.51
N LEU A 711 -8.37 13.39 -25.19
CA LEU A 711 -7.63 14.11 -24.16
C LEU A 711 -8.04 13.58 -22.77
N PHE A 712 -7.15 12.85 -22.12
CA PHE A 712 -7.22 12.66 -20.67
C PHE A 712 -6.80 13.97 -19.98
N GLU A 713 -7.77 14.85 -19.73
CA GLU A 713 -7.59 15.95 -18.77
C GLU A 713 -7.49 15.34 -17.36
N MET A 714 -6.28 15.35 -16.79
CA MET A 714 -6.07 15.04 -15.37
C MET A 714 -6.55 16.22 -14.52
N GLU A 715 -7.37 15.93 -13.49
CA GLU A 715 -7.93 16.96 -12.60
C GLU A 715 -6.82 17.68 -11.80
N SER A 716 -6.48 18.90 -12.21
CA SER A 716 -5.58 19.82 -11.48
C SER A 716 -6.11 21.26 -11.41
N LEU A 717 -7.44 21.43 -11.54
CA LEU A 717 -8.11 22.74 -11.63
C LEU A 717 -9.09 23.04 -10.49
N VAL A 718 -8.70 22.72 -9.25
CA VAL A 718 -9.41 23.18 -8.03
C VAL A 718 -8.46 23.93 -7.07
N GLN A 719 -7.75 24.94 -7.57
CA GLN A 719 -7.23 26.02 -6.70
C GLN A 719 -7.00 27.39 -7.36
N SER A 720 -7.26 27.57 -8.67
CA SER A 720 -7.16 28.88 -9.34
C SER A 720 -8.52 29.54 -9.70
N LYS A 721 -9.64 28.79 -9.72
CA LYS A 721 -11.00 29.32 -9.97
C LYS A 721 -11.74 29.76 -8.71
N MET A 722 -11.17 30.72 -7.98
CA MET A 722 -11.94 31.63 -7.09
C MET A 722 -11.58 33.11 -7.34
N LYS A 723 -11.14 33.45 -8.56
CA LYS A 723 -10.82 34.85 -8.91
C LYS A 723 -11.15 35.27 -10.34
N GLN A 724 -12.15 34.65 -10.96
CA GLN A 724 -12.75 35.14 -12.22
C GLN A 724 -14.16 34.55 -12.40
N ASP A 725 -15.15 35.15 -11.72
CA ASP A 725 -16.57 35.03 -12.08
C ASP A 725 -17.37 36.19 -11.45
N LEU A 726 -17.11 37.39 -11.96
CA LEU A 726 -17.97 38.57 -11.78
C LEU A 726 -17.81 39.45 -13.02
N ASN A 727 -18.53 39.10 -14.11
CA ASN A 727 -19.18 40.01 -15.07
C ASN A 727 -19.47 39.31 -16.41
N ILE A 728 -20.70 38.82 -16.61
CA ILE A 728 -21.31 38.75 -17.94
C ILE A 728 -22.76 39.25 -17.85
N SER A 729 -23.09 40.31 -18.60
CA SER A 729 -24.48 40.76 -18.79
C SER A 729 -24.78 41.07 -20.27
N LYS A 730 -25.12 40.01 -21.01
CA LYS A 730 -25.99 39.96 -22.20
C LYS A 730 -25.62 40.77 -23.48
N PRO A 731 -26.19 40.38 -24.65
CA PRO A 731 -25.58 40.65 -25.97
C PRO A 731 -26.35 41.68 -26.84
N ALA A 732 -25.74 42.09 -27.95
CA ALA A 732 -26.39 42.80 -29.05
C ALA A 732 -25.86 42.34 -30.43
N LEU A 733 -26.61 42.66 -31.49
CA LEU A 733 -26.55 41.98 -32.80
C LEU A 733 -25.34 42.31 -33.68
N VAL A 734 -25.00 41.29 -34.48
CA VAL A 734 -24.48 41.32 -35.86
C VAL A 734 -24.76 42.61 -36.64
N GLN A 735 -23.72 43.23 -37.20
CA GLN A 735 -23.72 43.61 -38.61
C GLN A 735 -22.32 43.63 -39.23
N GLU A 736 -22.30 43.32 -40.53
CA GLU A 736 -21.16 42.96 -41.36
C GLU A 736 -20.62 44.15 -42.14
N LYS A 737 -19.29 44.36 -42.20
CA LYS A 737 -18.65 44.96 -43.39
C LYS A 737 -17.14 44.75 -43.50
N GLN A 738 -16.70 44.87 -44.74
CA GLN A 738 -15.45 44.40 -45.33
C GLN A 738 -14.34 45.48 -45.44
N ILE A 739 -13.09 44.99 -45.50
CA ILE A 739 -12.00 45.40 -46.45
C ILE A 739 -11.23 46.72 -46.22
N VAL A 740 -9.92 46.54 -45.97
CA VAL A 740 -8.73 47.34 -46.40
C VAL A 740 -8.59 48.80 -45.94
N GLY A 741 -7.37 49.19 -45.51
CA GLY A 741 -7.02 50.62 -45.38
C GLY A 741 -5.77 50.93 -44.54
N GLN A 742 -4.60 50.66 -45.10
CA GLN A 742 -3.26 50.99 -44.61
C GLN A 742 -3.05 52.48 -44.20
N LYS A 743 -2.15 52.71 -43.21
CA LYS A 743 -1.22 53.85 -43.01
C LYS A 743 -1.33 54.75 -41.76
N ASP A 744 -0.15 54.85 -41.12
CA ASP A 744 0.56 56.03 -40.62
C ASP A 744 0.02 56.86 -39.43
N HIS A 745 0.73 56.68 -38.31
CA HIS A 745 1.06 57.59 -37.20
C HIS A 745 1.41 59.06 -37.59
N PRO A 746 1.58 60.02 -36.62
CA PRO A 746 1.30 60.01 -35.17
C PRO A 746 0.78 61.37 -34.57
N LEU A 747 0.84 61.48 -33.23
CA LEU A 747 1.08 62.69 -32.39
C LEU A 747 -0.11 63.53 -31.84
N VAL A 748 -0.09 63.67 -30.50
CA VAL A 748 -0.49 64.87 -29.69
C VAL A 748 -2.02 65.12 -29.63
N GLU A 749 -2.66 65.49 -28.49
CA GLU A 749 -2.22 66.22 -27.29
C GLU A 749 -2.96 65.78 -26.00
N MET A 750 -2.47 66.25 -24.84
CA MET A 750 -3.23 66.29 -23.57
C MET A 750 -4.10 67.55 -23.50
N GLU A 751 -5.30 67.47 -22.94
CA GLU A 751 -5.82 68.33 -21.84
C GLU A 751 -7.23 67.82 -21.46
N GLU A 752 -7.49 67.38 -20.22
CA GLU A 752 -7.67 68.09 -18.95
C GLU A 752 -9.06 68.75 -18.73
N ARG A 753 -9.62 68.46 -17.55
CA ARG A 753 -10.57 69.26 -16.73
C ARG A 753 -12.09 69.29 -16.94
N LYS A 754 -12.72 68.99 -15.79
CA LYS A 754 -13.94 69.61 -15.19
C LYS A 754 -15.28 69.20 -15.84
N SER A 755 -16.39 69.08 -15.10
CA SER A 755 -16.69 69.47 -13.71
C SER A 755 -17.78 68.59 -13.07
N ARG A 756 -17.69 68.39 -11.74
CA ARG A 756 -18.82 67.98 -10.86
C ARG A 756 -19.87 69.12 -10.80
N PRO A 757 -21.17 68.88 -10.48
CA PRO A 757 -21.58 68.75 -9.06
C PRO A 757 -22.76 67.81 -8.74
N MET A 758 -22.81 67.36 -7.48
CA MET A 758 -23.98 67.13 -6.57
C MET A 758 -25.26 66.43 -7.13
N LEU A 759 -25.84 65.44 -6.44
CA LEU A 759 -26.39 65.59 -5.08
C LEU A 759 -26.65 64.24 -4.35
N ASN A 760 -26.72 64.33 -3.02
CA ASN A 760 -26.85 63.27 -2.01
C ASN A 760 -28.05 62.30 -2.14
N LYS A 761 -27.87 61.10 -1.56
CA LYS A 761 -28.88 60.48 -0.69
C LYS A 761 -28.22 59.73 0.48
N GLU A 762 -28.78 59.91 1.68
CA GLU A 762 -28.16 59.52 2.97
C GLU A 762 -28.56 58.11 3.47
N LYS A 763 -27.94 57.74 4.61
CA LYS A 763 -28.28 56.70 5.61
C LYS A 763 -27.64 55.32 5.36
N GLY A 764 -27.03 54.66 6.36
CA GLY A 764 -26.76 55.09 7.74
C GLY A 764 -25.85 54.09 8.48
N VAL A 765 -25.17 54.55 9.55
CA VAL A 765 -24.22 53.75 10.34
C VAL A 765 -24.96 52.96 11.43
N LEU A 766 -24.66 51.66 11.59
CA LEU A 766 -25.29 50.79 12.58
C LEU A 766 -24.58 50.86 13.96
N PRO A 767 -25.28 50.78 15.11
CA PRO A 767 -24.69 51.07 16.44
C PRO A 767 -23.76 49.98 17.04
N ALA A 768 -23.45 48.89 16.33
CA ALA A 768 -22.88 47.67 16.91
C ALA A 768 -21.37 47.70 17.23
N ILE A 769 -20.63 48.67 16.66
CA ILE A 769 -19.15 48.68 16.70
C ILE A 769 -18.62 49.43 17.94
N ILE A 770 -19.38 50.39 18.49
CA ILE A 770 -18.94 51.20 19.64
C ILE A 770 -19.13 50.46 20.97
N THR A 771 -20.17 49.63 21.09
CA THR A 771 -20.45 48.85 22.31
C THR A 771 -19.47 47.70 22.51
N THR A 772 -18.99 47.07 21.44
CA THR A 772 -18.03 45.97 21.49
C THR A 772 -16.62 46.43 21.89
N LEU A 773 -16.18 47.61 21.47
CA LEU A 773 -14.87 48.17 21.83
C LEU A 773 -14.75 48.61 23.30
N LEU A 774 -15.87 48.89 23.99
CA LEU A 774 -15.88 49.28 25.41
C LEU A 774 -16.05 48.09 26.38
N LEU A 775 -16.55 46.94 25.91
CA LEU A 775 -16.76 45.75 26.75
C LEU A 775 -15.46 44.99 27.07
N ILE A 776 -14.50 44.97 26.13
CA ILE A 776 -13.24 44.20 26.27
C ILE A 776 -12.35 44.74 27.41
N PRO A 777 -12.11 46.06 27.56
CA PRO A 777 -11.37 46.60 28.70
C PRO A 777 -12.07 46.34 30.04
N LEU A 778 -13.41 46.42 30.08
CA LEU A 778 -14.19 46.27 31.29
C LEU A 778 -14.12 44.82 31.83
N LEU A 779 -14.20 43.83 30.93
CA LEU A 779 -14.04 42.41 31.28
C LEU A 779 -12.64 42.09 31.82
N LEU A 780 -11.58 42.68 31.25
CA LEU A 780 -10.21 42.51 31.75
C LEU A 780 -10.04 43.06 33.18
N VAL A 781 -10.62 44.22 33.49
CA VAL A 781 -10.59 44.80 34.85
C VAL A 781 -11.35 43.93 35.85
N VAL A 782 -12.52 43.38 35.47
CA VAL A 782 -13.27 42.43 36.32
C VAL A 782 -12.46 41.15 36.55
N PHE A 783 -11.81 40.59 35.52
CA PHE A 783 -11.02 39.37 35.65
C PHE A 783 -9.80 39.56 36.58
N LEU A 784 -9.09 40.68 36.44
CA LEU A 784 -7.99 41.06 37.34
C LEU A 784 -8.48 41.30 38.78
N GLY A 785 -9.64 41.94 38.94
CA GLY A 785 -10.28 42.14 40.25
C GLY A 785 -10.63 40.82 40.94
N VAL A 786 -11.25 39.87 40.22
CA VAL A 786 -11.58 38.53 40.74
C VAL A 786 -10.31 37.75 41.10
N PHE A 787 -9.28 37.79 40.24
CA PHE A 787 -7.99 37.14 40.52
C PHE A 787 -7.29 37.71 41.76
N MET A 788 -7.30 39.03 41.94
CA MET A 788 -6.78 39.68 43.14
C MET A 788 -7.60 39.36 44.39
N CYS A 789 -8.93 39.28 44.28
CA CYS A 789 -9.81 38.94 45.40
C CYS A 789 -9.64 37.47 45.84
N TRP A 790 -9.50 36.56 44.88
CA TRP A 790 -9.20 35.14 45.12
C TRP A 790 -7.84 34.98 45.83
N ARG A 791 -6.81 35.71 45.37
CA ARG A 791 -5.48 35.72 46.00
C ARG A 791 -5.48 36.35 47.40
N LYS A 792 -6.44 37.23 47.72
CA LYS A 792 -6.61 37.83 49.06
C LYS A 792 -7.37 36.92 50.03
N ASN A 793 -8.36 36.17 49.55
CA ASN A 793 -9.10 35.20 50.37
C ASN A 793 -8.31 33.91 50.68
N SER A 794 -7.17 33.67 50.02
CA SER A 794 -6.30 32.52 50.30
C SER A 794 -5.44 32.64 51.58
N LYS A 795 -5.69 33.63 52.45
CA LYS A 795 -4.94 33.86 53.70
C LYS A 795 -5.81 34.01 54.96
N THR A 796 -6.53 32.95 55.36
CA THR A 796 -6.85 32.64 56.78
C THR A 796 -7.51 31.27 56.92
N VAL A 797 -6.75 30.28 57.39
CA VAL A 797 -7.03 29.12 58.28
C VAL A 797 -5.84 28.17 58.04
N GLY A 798 -5.10 27.66 59.03
CA GLY A 798 -5.24 27.79 60.48
C GLY A 798 -4.58 26.58 61.14
N SER A 799 -3.32 26.76 61.58
CA SER A 799 -2.45 25.85 62.36
C SER A 799 -3.11 24.69 63.13
N LEU A 800 -2.47 23.52 63.12
CA LEU A 800 -2.27 22.72 64.34
C LEU A 800 -0.98 21.87 64.25
N ASN A 801 -0.38 21.56 65.40
CA ASN A 801 1.04 21.28 65.55
C ASN A 801 1.31 20.13 66.55
N LEU A 802 2.48 19.49 66.45
CA LEU A 802 3.11 18.54 67.40
C LEU A 802 2.34 17.29 67.90
N GLY A 803 2.75 16.12 67.40
CA GLY A 803 3.62 15.20 68.16
C GLY A 803 3.01 14.18 69.14
N LYS A 804 3.38 12.89 68.96
CA LYS A 804 3.45 11.71 69.89
C LYS A 804 3.46 10.41 69.03
N PHE A 805 4.00 9.23 69.40
CA PHE A 805 4.69 8.73 70.61
C PHE A 805 5.67 7.58 70.19
N PHE A 806 6.93 7.63 70.66
CA PHE A 806 7.92 6.56 70.95
C PHE A 806 8.00 5.20 70.18
N ALA A 807 9.25 4.89 69.75
CA ALA A 807 10.04 3.64 69.94
C ALA A 807 9.45 2.25 69.60
N SER A 808 10.18 1.34 68.92
CA SER A 808 11.36 0.64 69.49
C SER A 808 12.00 -0.35 68.48
N ASN A 809 13.34 -0.43 68.45
CA ASN A 809 14.22 -1.63 68.28
C ASN A 809 13.85 -2.76 67.28
N LYS A 810 14.72 -3.35 66.45
CA LYS A 810 16.20 -3.61 66.42
C LYS A 810 16.59 -3.95 64.96
N GLY A 811 17.82 -3.82 64.45
CA GLY A 811 19.06 -3.25 64.99
C GLY A 811 20.32 -3.85 64.34
N TYR A 812 21.25 -3.00 63.88
CA TYR A 812 22.71 -3.19 63.69
C TYR A 812 23.22 -4.36 62.77
N SER A 813 24.37 -4.29 62.07
CA SER A 813 25.60 -3.56 62.42
C SER A 813 26.54 -3.23 61.22
N ARG A 814 27.08 -1.99 61.23
CA ARG A 814 28.45 -1.51 60.92
C ARG A 814 29.25 -1.87 59.64
N GLN A 815 29.80 -0.78 59.05
CA GLN A 815 31.19 -0.52 58.59
C GLN A 815 31.84 -1.47 57.54
N GLY A 816 32.67 -1.02 56.59
CA GLY A 816 33.13 0.33 56.23
C GLY A 816 34.61 0.36 55.79
N PHE A 817 34.92 1.19 54.78
CA PHE A 817 36.26 1.61 54.27
C PHE A 817 37.09 0.70 53.32
N ASP A 818 37.34 1.27 52.14
CA ASP A 818 38.59 1.45 51.36
C ASP A 818 39.51 0.31 50.82
N GLN A 819 39.65 0.37 49.49
CA GLN A 819 40.85 0.37 48.62
C GLN A 819 41.92 -0.76 48.59
N LEU A 820 42.29 -1.05 47.32
CA LEU A 820 43.60 -1.44 46.77
C LEU A 820 44.12 -2.89 46.93
N SER A 821 44.10 -3.58 45.77
CA SER A 821 45.24 -4.25 45.09
C SER A 821 46.05 -5.40 45.70
N THR A 822 46.55 -6.23 44.76
CA THR A 822 47.72 -7.15 44.78
C THR A 822 47.67 -8.47 45.55
N GLU A 823 47.89 -9.56 44.78
CA GLU A 823 48.70 -10.78 45.03
C GLU A 823 48.40 -11.66 46.28
N GLY A 824 48.41 -13.01 46.22
CA GLY A 824 48.66 -13.97 45.14
C GLY A 824 48.78 -15.41 45.71
N SER A 825 49.18 -16.40 44.90
CA SER A 825 49.71 -17.74 45.30
C SER A 825 48.73 -18.74 46.01
N ASP A 826 48.78 -20.07 45.83
CA ASP A 826 49.37 -20.99 44.82
C ASP A 826 48.71 -22.39 44.94
N GLN A 827 48.62 -23.14 43.82
CA GLN A 827 48.80 -24.61 43.67
C GLN A 827 48.39 -25.01 42.23
N GLU A 828 49.31 -25.29 41.30
CA GLU A 828 50.05 -26.57 41.12
C GLU A 828 49.15 -27.78 40.76
N ARG A 829 49.42 -28.60 39.72
CA ARG A 829 50.48 -28.58 38.68
C ARG A 829 50.13 -29.57 37.53
N ASN A 830 50.84 -29.47 36.38
CA ASN A 830 51.08 -30.50 35.34
C ASN A 830 49.87 -30.86 34.42
N VAL A 831 49.97 -31.19 33.12
CA VAL A 831 51.05 -31.41 32.10
C VAL A 831 50.30 -31.59 30.74
N GLU A 832 50.73 -31.23 29.51
CA GLU A 832 51.90 -30.53 28.89
C GLU A 832 51.44 -29.91 27.53
N ASP A 833 51.96 -28.72 27.17
CA ASP A 833 52.68 -28.28 25.94
C ASP A 833 52.32 -28.81 24.51
N SER A 834 52.47 -28.05 23.40
CA SER A 834 52.98 -26.68 23.08
C SER A 834 52.41 -26.27 21.67
N SER A 835 52.24 -25.02 21.19
CA SER A 835 52.99 -23.74 21.21
C SER A 835 54.33 -23.77 20.42
N ASP A 836 54.81 -22.75 19.69
CA ASP A 836 54.20 -21.49 19.18
C ASP A 836 55.09 -20.85 18.08
N SER A 837 54.62 -19.75 17.48
CA SER A 837 55.39 -18.62 16.88
C SER A 837 56.18 -18.75 15.55
N ASP A 838 55.77 -17.89 14.60
CA ASP A 838 56.51 -16.85 13.86
C ASP A 838 57.94 -17.06 13.32
N ASN A 839 58.13 -16.75 12.02
CA ASN A 839 59.12 -15.77 11.50
C ASN A 839 58.95 -15.55 9.98
N GLU A 840 59.19 -14.31 9.51
CA GLU A 840 59.33 -13.97 8.08
C GLU A 840 60.81 -13.81 7.65
N GLU A 841 61.01 -13.56 6.34
CA GLU A 841 62.23 -13.14 5.61
C GLU A 841 63.22 -14.20 5.04
N TYR A 842 63.13 -14.33 3.69
CA TYR A 842 64.23 -14.32 2.69
C TYR A 842 65.46 -15.26 2.79
N SER A 843 65.60 -16.20 1.82
CA SER A 843 66.64 -16.15 0.74
C SER A 843 66.81 -17.42 -0.15
N ALA A 844 66.58 -17.25 -1.47
CA ALA A 844 67.29 -17.78 -2.67
C ALA A 844 67.66 -19.29 -2.94
N LEU A 845 67.04 -19.85 -4.01
CA LEU A 845 67.59 -20.62 -5.20
C LEU A 845 68.38 -21.95 -5.01
N PRO A 846 68.70 -22.79 -6.05
CA PRO A 846 68.57 -22.71 -7.54
C PRO A 846 67.91 -23.98 -8.19
N PRO A 847 68.07 -24.39 -9.48
CA PRO A 847 68.61 -23.77 -10.73
C PRO A 847 67.62 -23.79 -11.94
N PRO A 848 67.95 -23.21 -13.12
CA PRO A 848 67.05 -23.11 -14.28
C PRO A 848 67.23 -24.21 -15.34
N HIS A 849 66.21 -24.40 -16.20
CA HIS A 849 66.36 -25.13 -17.47
C HIS A 849 67.08 -24.32 -18.55
N SER A 850 67.74 -25.05 -19.46
CA SER A 850 68.80 -24.59 -20.36
C SER A 850 68.35 -24.05 -21.72
N SER A 851 69.07 -23.04 -22.22
CA SER A 851 69.39 -22.72 -23.64
C SER A 851 68.27 -22.87 -24.69
N SER A 852 67.98 -21.83 -25.48
CA SER A 852 68.95 -21.03 -26.25
C SER A 852 68.45 -19.62 -26.56
#